data_AF-A0A0G1CF07-F1
#
_entry.id   AF-A0A0G1CF07-F1
#
_cell.length_a   1.000
_cell.length_b   1.000
_cell.length_c   1.000
_cell.angle_alpha   90.00
_cell.angle_beta   90.00
_cell.angle_gamma   90.00
#
_symmetry.space_group_name_H-M   'P 1'
#
loop_
_entity.id
_entity.type
_entity.pdbx_description
1 polymer ?
#
loop_
_entity_poly.entity_id
_entity_poly.type
_entity_poly.pdbx_seq_one_letter_code
_entity_poly.pdbx_strand_id
1 'polypeptide(L)'
;MKFSEAYNQEHFLQFLETFLPEDFVEKEEDIVIKKDRYKEITKAKVLGFCESLDVHILEMNHSRENDPRITIATDAFKILADHWIHRALIIFTSKNSDNYRFSFLKITLDSNDKNKIIKKYSNAKRHSFYLGPGAKVNTPTKYLIKNGRLANLLDLESRFSLEVVNKEFYKQISENFIKLVGGTIGVGKNRQTYQATLKLPSVTDKSQVSLEFAVRLIGRVIFCWFLREKKSPTGVTLMPKELLSLEAVSNHPDYYHQILESIFFEVLNKEPKSRGESYSNDYFSLIPYLNGGLFSPHEDDYYKRRNEEQSLYHNTLVIPDEWFSGFFKTLETYNFTIDENTIFDEELSIDPEMLGRIFENLLAEINPETGESARKSTGSYYTPRAIVDYMVDECLLLYLKQQTNIDESKLQAIISYDFADDSRYPLNQNEKQKIVDSLENLKLLDPACGSGAFPIGALQKIVFILQQIDQDGQLWFHIQIKRASPEIRRVIEREFSHKNFDYIRKLGVIRENIYGVDIQPIATEISRLRCFLTLVVDERVDDSLINRGIEPLPNLDFKFVAANSLIGLSSSQQTTLFKDQAGINQLKDLRNQFFNATNSERFQLKDEFKEIQKKMLLRMLETRGGDEITRQLSAWDPFSNKTSLWFDPEWMFGVEDGFSIVIANPPYLKERSNKHIFAEVNKSEFGKKYHQGKMDFWFYFLHKAIDLTKNNGAISYITSRYWINSRGAAKLIKRVSSELSFVSFIDIGKLKVFDSIAGQHMVAVYKKTKDVKSFVYKKLENDISDIGENYDTPNLKIKSLSNVSIYSNDEIILEDRHEINDVLLLGSICDTSVGVQESPDKISNKQVNKASRKDIRAGDGVFVLNQAELDNLKPNESESLSIKRYLDPNEIYKYGIAWREKYLIYSDKEVKDKIRTDNKYANIKKHLDKYIDFITSSNRPYGLHRPRDIRYFTNPKIIFKGMFVENEFAYDDNGYFIGFSFSSIIQKDQNYDLKYILAILNSKFALDWFYRNGKKRGVGVDIGVEKLRLFPIKIATMSEQKPFIEIVDKILAITKSGDYLENHENKTQVKQYEKQIDPMVYKLYNLTDEEIKIVESN
;
A
#
# COMPACT_ATOMS: atom_id res chain seq x y z
N MET A 1 13.72 38.67 11.19
CA MET A 1 14.43 37.61 11.94
C MET A 1 15.40 36.85 11.04
N LYS A 2 16.61 36.53 11.52
CA LYS A 2 17.50 35.53 10.91
C LYS A 2 17.48 34.29 11.79
N PHE A 3 17.03 33.16 11.25
CA PHE A 3 16.87 31.93 12.05
C PHE A 3 18.19 31.30 12.52
N SER A 4 19.34 31.77 12.02
CA SER A 4 20.68 31.32 12.41
C SER A 4 21.27 32.07 13.61
N GLU A 5 20.56 33.09 14.11
CA GLU A 5 20.97 33.90 15.26
C GLU A 5 20.19 33.44 16.51
N ALA A 6 20.72 33.74 17.69
CA ALA A 6 20.06 33.45 18.97
C ALA A 6 18.66 34.10 19.04
N TYR A 7 17.76 33.50 19.83
CA TYR A 7 16.40 34.00 19.94
C TYR A 7 16.37 35.44 20.48
N ASN A 8 15.61 36.29 19.80
CA ASN A 8 15.29 37.64 20.25
C ASN A 8 13.79 37.87 20.00
N GLN A 9 13.05 38.22 21.06
CA GLN A 9 11.60 38.37 21.02
C GLN A 9 11.16 39.47 20.04
N GLU A 10 11.84 40.62 20.02
CA GLU A 10 11.52 41.75 19.14
C GLU A 10 11.69 41.38 17.66
N HIS A 11 12.80 40.72 17.32
CA HIS A 11 13.03 40.22 15.95
C HIS A 11 12.02 39.15 15.54
N PHE A 12 11.53 38.35 16.49
CA PHE A 12 10.52 37.33 16.24
C PHE A 12 9.14 37.95 16.00
N LEU A 13 8.74 38.95 16.80
CA LEU A 13 7.52 39.71 16.59
C LEU A 13 7.50 40.39 15.21
N GLN A 14 8.58 41.05 14.81
CA GLN A 14 8.73 41.61 13.44
C GLN A 14 8.60 40.55 12.34
N PHE A 15 9.08 39.32 12.59
CA PHE A 15 8.89 38.22 11.65
C PHE A 15 7.41 37.83 11.55
N LEU A 16 6.70 37.75 12.68
CA LEU A 16 5.29 37.39 12.71
C LEU A 16 4.41 38.38 11.93
N GLU A 17 4.70 39.68 11.94
CA GLU A 17 3.97 40.68 11.13
C GLU A 17 4.05 40.41 9.61
N THR A 18 5.17 39.82 9.16
CA THR A 18 5.39 39.45 7.76
C THR A 18 4.91 38.04 7.42
N PHE A 19 4.80 37.17 8.43
CA PHE A 19 4.47 35.76 8.28
C PHE A 19 2.97 35.50 8.47
N LEU A 20 2.35 36.06 9.50
CA LEU A 20 0.93 35.92 9.82
C LEU A 20 0.06 36.88 8.98
N PRO A 21 -1.24 36.59 8.84
CA PRO A 21 -2.19 37.52 8.24
C PRO A 21 -2.25 38.87 8.98
N GLU A 22 -2.82 39.89 8.33
CA GLU A 22 -2.83 41.29 8.83
C GLU A 22 -3.63 41.50 10.13
N ASP A 23 -4.41 40.51 10.53
CA ASP A 23 -5.20 40.52 11.76
C ASP A 23 -4.46 39.95 12.99
N PHE A 24 -3.16 39.70 12.87
CA PHE A 24 -2.32 39.39 14.02
C PHE A 24 -2.23 40.60 14.96
N VAL A 25 -2.53 40.36 16.24
CA VAL A 25 -2.46 41.37 17.30
C VAL A 25 -1.46 40.92 18.35
N GLU A 26 -0.47 41.77 18.62
CA GLU A 26 0.47 41.59 19.73
C GLU A 26 -0.22 41.81 21.08
N LYS A 27 -0.06 40.86 21.98
CA LYS A 27 -0.60 40.93 23.34
C LYS A 27 0.25 40.07 24.25
N GLU A 28 1.04 40.71 25.11
CA GLU A 28 1.87 40.01 26.08
C GLU A 28 1.09 39.68 27.37
N GLU A 29 0.98 38.40 27.70
CA GLU A 29 0.28 37.92 28.90
C GLU A 29 1.01 36.71 29.50
N ASP A 30 1.37 36.79 30.79
CA ASP A 30 2.02 35.68 31.50
C ASP A 30 1.03 34.53 31.77
N ILE A 31 1.47 33.29 31.52
CA ILE A 31 0.71 32.08 31.84
C ILE A 31 1.18 31.53 33.19
N VAL A 32 0.23 31.29 34.10
CA VAL A 32 0.51 30.78 35.46
C VAL A 32 0.93 29.30 35.41
N ILE A 33 2.21 29.03 35.70
CA ILE A 33 2.77 27.68 35.75
C ILE A 33 2.60 27.06 37.15
N LYS A 34 1.86 25.96 37.24
CA LYS A 34 1.71 25.13 38.46
C LYS A 34 2.86 24.12 38.54
N LYS A 35 3.84 24.35 39.41
CA LYS A 35 5.07 23.55 39.53
C LYS A 35 4.85 22.05 39.77
N ASP A 36 3.73 21.65 40.34
CA ASP A 36 3.43 20.23 40.62
C ASP A 36 2.83 19.47 39.41
N ARG A 37 2.42 20.18 38.36
CA ARG A 37 1.68 19.64 37.19
C ARG A 37 2.54 19.52 35.93
N TYR A 38 3.51 20.41 35.78
CA TYR A 38 4.42 20.48 34.63
C TYR A 38 5.82 20.12 35.11
N LYS A 39 6.47 19.19 34.40
CA LYS A 39 7.77 18.65 34.79
C LYS A 39 8.93 19.52 34.30
N GLU A 40 8.83 20.10 33.10
CA GLU A 40 9.96 20.71 32.39
C GLU A 40 9.74 22.19 32.01
N ILE A 41 8.50 22.62 31.75
CA ILE A 41 8.21 24.02 31.42
C ILE A 41 8.18 24.87 32.71
N THR A 42 9.03 25.89 32.76
CA THR A 42 9.23 26.73 33.95
C THR A 42 8.57 28.11 33.85
N LYS A 43 8.37 28.61 32.63
CA LYS A 43 7.66 29.86 32.30
C LYS A 43 6.94 29.70 30.96
N ALA A 44 5.79 30.34 30.82
CA ALA A 44 5.10 30.47 29.54
C ALA A 44 4.45 31.85 29.43
N LYS A 45 4.41 32.41 28.23
CA LYS A 45 3.80 33.69 27.89
C LYS A 45 3.02 33.57 26.59
N VAL A 46 1.92 34.29 26.50
CA VAL A 46 1.28 34.63 25.22
C VAL A 46 1.96 35.89 24.69
N LEU A 47 2.34 35.91 23.42
CA LEU A 47 2.92 37.05 22.73
C LEU A 47 1.91 37.75 21.81
N GLY A 48 0.85 37.04 21.40
CA GLY A 48 -0.20 37.60 20.56
C GLY A 48 -1.18 36.54 20.06
N PHE A 49 -2.11 36.96 19.21
CA PHE A 49 -3.17 36.12 18.67
C PHE A 49 -3.52 36.54 17.24
N CYS A 50 -3.84 35.56 16.38
CA CYS A 50 -4.34 35.77 15.02
C CYS A 50 -5.75 35.19 14.91
N GLU A 51 -6.72 36.05 14.64
CA GLU A 51 -8.15 35.72 14.67
C GLU A 51 -8.58 34.82 13.50
N SER A 52 -8.19 35.15 12.28
CA SER A 52 -8.55 34.42 11.05
C SER A 52 -8.06 32.97 11.03
N LEU A 53 -6.98 32.68 11.74
CA LEU A 53 -6.42 31.34 11.86
C LEU A 53 -6.84 30.64 13.16
N ASP A 54 -7.38 31.38 14.13
CA ASP A 54 -7.60 30.95 15.51
C ASP A 54 -6.32 30.32 16.10
N VAL A 55 -5.22 31.09 16.07
CA VAL A 55 -3.86 30.67 16.49
C VAL A 55 -3.30 31.65 17.50
N HIS A 56 -2.90 31.13 18.67
CA HIS A 56 -2.15 31.88 19.68
C HIS A 56 -0.64 31.80 19.41
N ILE A 57 0.08 32.85 19.74
CA ILE A 57 1.55 32.88 19.71
C ILE A 57 2.05 32.80 21.13
N LEU A 58 2.89 31.81 21.44
CA LEU A 58 3.42 31.59 22.79
C LEU A 58 4.94 31.50 22.81
N GLU A 59 5.51 31.89 23.94
CA GLU A 59 6.90 31.65 24.30
C GLU A 59 6.93 30.79 25.58
N MET A 60 7.74 29.74 25.60
CA MET A 60 7.85 28.81 26.73
C MET A 60 9.32 28.53 27.06
N ASN A 61 9.71 28.66 28.33
CA ASN A 61 11.08 28.41 28.79
C ASN A 61 11.19 27.08 29.54
N HIS A 62 12.21 26.29 29.25
CA HIS A 62 12.50 25.02 29.92
C HIS A 62 13.92 24.95 30.52
N SER A 63 14.17 23.96 31.38
CA SER A 63 15.38 23.86 32.21
C SER A 63 16.46 22.86 31.76
N ARG A 64 16.22 22.00 30.74
CA ARG A 64 17.19 20.98 30.28
C ARG A 64 17.76 21.25 28.88
N GLU A 65 19.02 20.87 28.65
CA GLU A 65 19.72 20.93 27.35
C GLU A 65 19.59 19.64 26.52
N ASN A 66 19.64 18.45 27.16
CA ASN A 66 19.57 17.16 26.48
C ASN A 66 18.35 16.34 26.93
N ASP A 67 17.60 15.90 25.91
CA ASP A 67 16.39 15.05 25.87
C ASP A 67 15.59 14.83 27.17
N PRO A 68 14.41 15.47 27.27
CA PRO A 68 13.19 14.69 27.08
C PRO A 68 12.18 15.43 26.20
N ARG A 69 12.35 15.30 24.87
CA ARG A 69 11.49 15.91 23.83
C ARG A 69 10.00 15.60 24.02
N ILE A 70 9.69 14.41 24.54
CA ILE A 70 8.31 13.98 24.82
C ILE A 70 7.72 14.83 25.95
N THR A 71 8.45 15.03 27.04
CA THR A 71 7.93 15.68 28.26
C THR A 71 7.66 17.17 28.05
N ILE A 72 8.50 17.89 27.30
CA ILE A 72 8.28 19.31 26.98
C ILE A 72 7.00 19.49 26.15
N ALA A 73 6.81 18.67 25.11
CA ALA A 73 5.61 18.70 24.29
C ALA A 73 4.35 18.32 25.10
N THR A 74 4.44 17.32 25.98
CA THR A 74 3.35 16.94 26.89
C THR A 74 2.98 18.09 27.81
N ASP A 75 3.95 18.79 28.40
CA ASP A 75 3.67 19.94 29.26
C ASP A 75 3.06 21.10 28.47
N ALA A 76 3.52 21.35 27.24
CA ALA A 76 2.91 22.34 26.36
C ALA A 76 1.44 22.01 26.07
N PHE A 77 1.10 20.77 25.72
CA PHE A 77 -0.30 20.36 25.53
C PHE A 77 -1.15 20.50 26.78
N LYS A 78 -0.61 20.18 27.96
CA LYS A 78 -1.32 20.40 29.22
C LYS A 78 -1.59 21.89 29.45
N ILE A 79 -0.61 22.76 29.19
CA ILE A 79 -0.78 24.22 29.31
C ILE A 79 -1.85 24.71 28.34
N LEU A 80 -1.77 24.35 27.06
CA LEU A 80 -2.80 24.69 26.07
C LEU A 80 -4.19 24.21 26.52
N ALA A 81 -4.29 22.98 27.02
CA ALA A 81 -5.54 22.39 27.48
C ALA A 81 -6.09 23.04 28.78
N ASP A 82 -5.23 23.51 29.67
CA ASP A 82 -5.58 24.20 30.91
C ASP A 82 -6.05 25.63 30.64
N HIS A 83 -5.58 26.23 29.54
CA HIS A 83 -5.92 27.59 29.11
C HIS A 83 -6.90 27.65 27.93
N TRP A 84 -7.51 26.53 27.54
CA TRP A 84 -8.47 26.44 26.43
C TRP A 84 -7.94 26.94 25.08
N ILE A 85 -6.65 26.77 24.83
CA ILE A 85 -6.01 27.16 23.57
C ILE A 85 -6.07 25.98 22.59
N HIS A 86 -6.77 26.19 21.48
CA HIS A 86 -6.98 25.15 20.46
C HIS A 86 -5.85 25.06 19.43
N ARG A 87 -5.17 26.16 19.08
CA ARG A 87 -4.00 26.15 18.20
C ARG A 87 -2.98 27.17 18.65
N ALA A 88 -1.72 26.82 18.52
CA ALA A 88 -0.62 27.64 18.99
C ALA A 88 0.63 27.51 18.11
N LEU A 89 1.25 28.64 17.81
CA LEU A 89 2.65 28.71 17.40
C LEU A 89 3.49 29.02 18.64
N ILE A 90 4.45 28.14 18.96
CA ILE A 90 5.18 28.17 20.21
C ILE A 90 6.68 28.26 19.95
N ILE A 91 7.34 29.22 20.59
CA ILE A 91 8.79 29.25 20.72
C ILE A 91 9.21 28.60 22.03
N PHE A 92 10.06 27.58 21.95
CA PHE A 92 10.69 26.97 23.12
C PHE A 92 12.13 27.47 23.27
N THR A 93 12.44 28.08 24.41
CA THR A 93 13.79 28.55 24.75
C THR A 93 14.33 27.83 25.98
N SER A 94 15.65 27.65 26.02
CA SER A 94 16.37 27.14 27.19
C SER A 94 17.15 28.26 27.83
N LYS A 95 17.27 28.24 29.16
CA LYS A 95 18.18 29.18 29.86
C LYS A 95 19.66 28.88 29.62
N ASN A 96 19.97 27.67 29.16
CA ASN A 96 21.34 27.17 29.07
C ASN A 96 21.85 27.09 27.62
N SER A 97 20.98 27.32 26.62
CA SER A 97 21.32 27.22 25.20
C SER A 97 20.77 28.40 24.41
N ASP A 98 21.58 28.94 23.51
CA ASP A 98 21.18 30.00 22.57
C ASP A 98 20.29 29.48 21.43
N ASN A 99 20.16 28.16 21.30
CA ASN A 99 19.26 27.52 20.34
C ASN A 99 17.84 27.43 20.88
N TYR A 100 16.87 27.46 19.97
CA TYR A 100 15.44 27.48 20.27
C TYR A 100 14.66 26.66 19.25
N ARG A 101 13.42 26.33 19.58
CA ARG A 101 12.50 25.63 18.67
C ARG A 101 11.29 26.47 18.35
N PHE A 102 10.80 26.37 17.12
CA PHE A 102 9.57 26.99 16.67
C PHE A 102 8.58 25.91 16.21
N SER A 103 7.45 25.80 16.91
CA SER A 103 6.52 24.66 16.81
C SER A 103 5.08 25.11 16.56
N PHE A 104 4.30 24.30 15.84
CA PHE A 104 2.85 24.47 15.69
C PHE A 104 2.08 23.33 16.37
N LEU A 105 1.27 23.65 17.37
CA LEU A 105 0.47 22.70 18.16
C LEU A 105 -1.03 22.95 17.98
N LYS A 106 -1.84 21.89 17.98
CA LYS A 106 -3.31 21.94 17.86
C LYS A 106 -3.99 20.93 18.80
N ILE A 107 -5.12 21.31 19.39
CA ILE A 107 -5.99 20.47 20.21
C ILE A 107 -7.38 20.47 19.59
N THR A 108 -7.83 19.30 19.15
CA THR A 108 -9.19 19.08 18.63
C THR A 108 -10.05 18.42 19.70
N LEU A 109 -11.30 18.85 19.82
CA LEU A 109 -12.29 18.23 20.69
C LEU A 109 -13.10 17.23 19.87
N ASP A 110 -13.22 16.01 20.36
CA ASP A 110 -14.07 14.96 19.78
C ASP A 110 -15.12 14.51 20.81
N SER A 111 -16.28 14.01 20.34
CA SER A 111 -17.37 13.54 21.19
C SER A 111 -17.59 12.04 20.99
N ASN A 112 -17.50 11.26 22.07
CA ASN A 112 -17.92 9.86 22.01
C ASN A 112 -19.44 9.72 22.16
N ASP A 113 -19.98 8.53 21.87
CA ASP A 113 -21.42 8.18 21.93
C ASP A 113 -22.05 8.33 23.33
N LYS A 114 -21.27 8.70 24.37
CA LYS A 114 -21.77 9.06 25.71
C LYS A 114 -21.75 10.58 25.99
N ASN A 115 -21.63 11.41 24.96
CA ASN A 115 -21.44 12.87 25.06
C ASN A 115 -20.23 13.28 25.91
N LYS A 116 -19.22 12.40 26.08
CA LYS A 116 -18.00 12.74 26.79
C LYS A 116 -17.02 13.34 25.79
N ILE A 117 -16.60 14.57 26.06
CA ILE A 117 -15.61 15.29 25.26
C ILE A 117 -14.23 14.66 25.49
N ILE A 118 -13.62 14.13 24.43
CA ILE A 118 -12.25 13.61 24.40
C ILE A 118 -11.38 14.65 23.69
N LYS A 119 -10.22 14.96 24.28
CA LYS A 119 -9.24 15.89 23.69
C LYS A 119 -8.27 15.10 22.83
N LYS A 120 -8.27 15.32 21.51
CA LYS A 120 -7.28 14.77 20.59
C LYS A 120 -6.19 15.81 20.36
N TYR A 121 -4.96 15.47 20.69
CA TYR A 121 -3.80 16.35 20.57
C TYR A 121 -3.18 16.12 19.19
N SER A 122 -2.87 17.20 18.48
CA SER A 122 -2.01 17.12 17.30
C SER A 122 -0.69 16.51 17.71
N ASN A 123 0.00 15.85 16.80
CA ASN A 123 1.34 15.42 17.11
C ASN A 123 2.28 16.64 17.12
N ALA A 124 2.67 17.08 18.32
CA ALA A 124 3.52 18.27 18.54
C ALA A 124 4.85 18.22 17.80
N LYS A 125 5.31 17.01 17.50
CA LYS A 125 6.65 16.79 16.99
C LYS A 125 6.69 17.01 15.48
N ARG A 126 5.68 16.56 14.73
CA ARG A 126 5.59 16.72 13.25
C ARG A 126 5.72 18.15 12.72
N HIS A 127 5.49 19.15 13.58
CA HIS A 127 5.36 20.55 13.20
C HIS A 127 6.35 21.46 13.94
N SER A 128 7.64 21.09 14.01
CA SER A 128 8.66 21.87 14.72
C SER A 128 9.95 22.08 13.93
N PHE A 129 10.52 23.30 14.01
CA PHE A 129 11.84 23.67 13.48
C PHE A 129 12.84 23.93 14.61
N TYR A 130 14.06 23.41 14.49
CA TYR A 130 15.19 23.74 15.36
C TYR A 130 16.02 24.88 14.77
N LEU A 131 16.25 25.94 15.56
CA LEU A 131 16.80 27.22 15.11
C LEU A 131 17.85 27.75 16.10
N GLY A 132 18.67 28.70 15.67
CA GLY A 132 19.72 29.32 16.48
C GLY A 132 21.15 29.18 15.91
N PRO A 133 22.17 29.58 16.69
CA PRO A 133 23.56 29.57 16.26
C PRO A 133 24.04 28.17 15.85
N GLY A 134 24.47 28.03 14.59
CA GLY A 134 24.93 26.76 14.03
C GLY A 134 23.80 25.82 13.57
N ALA A 135 22.53 26.19 13.74
CA ALA A 135 21.41 25.46 13.17
C ALA A 135 21.38 25.60 11.64
N LYS A 136 20.95 24.54 10.95
CA LYS A 136 20.74 24.60 9.50
C LYS A 136 19.38 25.20 9.19
N VAL A 137 19.37 26.39 8.60
CA VAL A 137 18.17 27.23 8.49
C VAL A 137 17.58 27.31 7.08
N ASN A 138 18.09 26.54 6.12
CA ASN A 138 17.65 26.59 4.73
C ASN A 138 16.16 26.22 4.58
N THR A 139 15.75 25.11 5.20
CA THR A 139 14.36 24.64 5.21
C THR A 139 13.39 25.66 5.83
N PRO A 140 13.55 26.11 7.09
CA PRO A 140 12.66 27.12 7.68
C PRO A 140 12.70 28.45 6.93
N THR A 141 13.86 28.88 6.41
CA THR A 141 13.95 30.10 5.59
C THR A 141 13.12 29.98 4.32
N LYS A 142 13.10 28.80 3.67
CA LYS A 142 12.29 28.56 2.49
C LYS A 142 10.79 28.60 2.80
N TYR A 143 10.33 27.82 3.77
CA TYR A 143 8.89 27.68 4.03
C TYR A 143 8.27 28.81 4.85
N LEU A 144 9.03 29.41 5.77
CA LEU A 144 8.53 30.45 6.67
C LEU A 144 8.83 31.87 6.19
N ILE A 145 9.91 32.08 5.43
CA ILE A 145 10.29 33.43 4.95
C ILE A 145 10.02 33.59 3.45
N LYS A 146 10.58 32.73 2.58
CA LYS A 146 10.49 32.92 1.12
C LYS A 146 9.08 32.78 0.56
N ASN A 147 8.22 31.97 1.19
CA ASN A 147 6.82 31.82 0.78
C ASN A 147 5.93 33.01 1.18
N GLY A 148 6.47 34.00 1.90
CA GLY A 148 5.75 35.21 2.30
C GLY A 148 4.65 34.93 3.32
N ARG A 149 3.65 35.80 3.35
CA ARG A 149 2.54 35.78 4.32
C ARG A 149 1.65 34.55 4.16
N LEU A 150 1.09 34.04 5.26
CA LEU A 150 0.16 32.91 5.27
C LEU A 150 -1.17 33.24 4.56
N ALA A 151 -1.65 32.32 3.74
CA ALA A 151 -2.92 32.48 3.04
C ALA A 151 -4.13 32.01 3.86
N ASN A 152 -4.00 30.90 4.60
CA ASN A 152 -5.05 30.30 5.43
C ASN A 152 -4.46 29.20 6.34
N LEU A 153 -5.32 28.55 7.13
CA LEU A 153 -4.91 27.49 8.05
C LEU A 153 -4.26 26.28 7.34
N LEU A 154 -4.73 25.90 6.15
CA LEU A 154 -4.14 24.79 5.39
C LEU A 154 -2.71 25.11 4.93
N ASP A 155 -2.46 26.37 4.54
CA ASP A 155 -1.11 26.84 4.22
C ASP A 155 -0.19 26.76 5.45
N LEU A 156 -0.66 27.20 6.62
CA LEU A 156 0.08 27.07 7.89
C LEU A 156 0.41 25.60 8.21
N GLU A 157 -0.59 24.72 8.18
CA GLU A 157 -0.43 23.29 8.42
C GLU A 157 0.58 22.68 7.42
N SER A 158 0.55 23.11 6.14
CA SER A 158 1.46 22.62 5.11
C SER A 158 2.92 23.05 5.28
N ARG A 159 3.17 24.27 5.78
CA ARG A 159 4.54 24.81 5.97
C ARG A 159 5.30 24.15 7.12
N PHE A 160 4.56 23.59 8.07
CA PHE A 160 5.10 22.78 9.15
C PHE A 160 4.93 21.27 8.89
N SER A 161 4.53 20.85 7.69
CA SER A 161 4.31 19.43 7.37
C SER A 161 5.58 18.77 6.83
N LEU A 162 6.10 17.77 7.55
CA LEU A 162 7.19 16.93 7.08
C LEU A 162 6.86 16.22 5.75
N GLU A 163 5.61 15.80 5.55
CA GLU A 163 5.19 15.12 4.33
C GLU A 163 5.35 16.00 3.08
N VAL A 164 5.07 17.30 3.19
CA VAL A 164 5.25 18.27 2.11
C VAL A 164 6.72 18.42 1.76
N VAL A 165 7.59 18.56 2.78
CA VAL A 165 9.04 18.66 2.59
C VAL A 165 9.63 17.40 1.98
N ASN A 166 9.24 16.22 2.49
CA ASN A 166 9.65 14.92 1.95
C ASN A 166 9.22 14.76 0.50
N LYS A 167 7.99 15.17 0.14
CA LYS A 167 7.48 15.10 -1.24
C LYS A 167 8.27 16.01 -2.18
N GLU A 168 8.66 17.19 -1.74
CA GLU A 168 9.45 18.12 -2.55
C GLU A 168 10.89 17.64 -2.72
N PHE A 169 11.55 17.22 -1.63
CA PHE A 169 12.89 16.66 -1.71
C PHE A 169 12.93 15.43 -2.62
N TYR A 170 11.95 14.52 -2.48
CA TYR A 170 11.77 13.39 -3.40
C TYR A 170 11.69 13.83 -4.86
N LYS A 171 10.84 14.82 -5.17
CA LYS A 171 10.68 15.33 -6.54
C LYS A 171 12.04 15.79 -7.10
N GLN A 172 12.83 16.51 -6.32
CA GLN A 172 14.15 16.97 -6.75
C GLN A 172 15.15 15.83 -6.93
N ILE A 173 15.09 14.78 -6.11
CA ILE A 173 15.91 13.56 -6.31
C ILE A 173 15.49 12.82 -7.59
N SER A 174 14.19 12.67 -7.85
CA SER A 174 13.66 12.11 -9.11
C SER A 174 14.12 12.91 -10.32
N GLU A 175 14.09 14.24 -10.24
CA GLU A 175 14.59 15.11 -11.31
C GLU A 175 16.09 14.90 -11.57
N ASN A 176 16.92 14.78 -10.52
CA ASN A 176 18.35 14.48 -10.67
C ASN A 176 18.59 13.08 -11.25
N PHE A 177 17.83 12.08 -10.82
CA PHE A 177 17.90 10.73 -11.38
C PHE A 177 17.58 10.74 -12.88
N ILE A 178 16.47 11.35 -13.29
CA ILE A 178 16.07 11.45 -14.69
C ILE A 178 17.09 12.22 -15.53
N LYS A 179 17.73 13.27 -14.98
CA LYS A 179 18.83 13.97 -15.67
C LYS A 179 20.03 13.04 -15.89
N LEU A 180 20.34 12.17 -14.94
CA LEU A 180 21.47 11.26 -15.04
C LEU A 180 21.27 10.19 -16.11
N VAL A 181 20.12 9.50 -16.07
CA VAL A 181 19.83 8.34 -16.95
C VAL A 181 19.04 8.71 -18.21
N GLY A 182 18.54 9.95 -18.30
CA GLY A 182 17.69 10.45 -19.37
C GLY A 182 16.23 10.06 -19.21
N GLY A 183 15.30 10.92 -19.62
CA GLY A 183 13.86 10.67 -19.46
C GLY A 183 12.99 11.89 -19.76
N THR A 184 11.71 11.85 -19.38
CA THR A 184 10.77 12.96 -19.60
C THR A 184 10.05 13.30 -18.31
N ILE A 185 10.10 14.58 -17.91
CA ILE A 185 9.43 15.10 -16.71
C ILE A 185 8.25 15.97 -17.15
N GLY A 186 7.09 15.76 -16.53
CA GLY A 186 5.94 16.64 -16.68
C GLY A 186 6.08 17.86 -15.76
N VAL A 187 6.14 19.06 -16.34
CA VAL A 187 6.13 20.33 -15.61
C VAL A 187 4.83 21.07 -15.95
N GLY A 188 3.79 20.86 -15.12
CA GLY A 188 2.44 21.36 -15.40
C GLY A 188 1.81 20.69 -16.63
N LYS A 189 1.41 21.49 -17.63
CA LYS A 189 0.91 20.98 -18.93
C LYS A 189 2.04 20.67 -19.93
N ASN A 190 3.27 21.09 -19.65
CA ASN A 190 4.41 20.92 -20.55
C ASN A 190 5.23 19.68 -20.18
N ARG A 191 5.92 19.10 -21.17
CA ARG A 191 6.83 17.97 -20.97
C ARG A 191 8.24 18.39 -21.36
N GLN A 192 9.20 18.15 -20.48
CA GLN A 192 10.60 18.42 -20.74
C GLN A 192 11.37 17.10 -20.81
N THR A 193 12.12 16.90 -21.90
CA THR A 193 12.91 15.69 -22.12
C THR A 193 14.38 15.99 -21.85
N TYR A 194 15.01 15.11 -21.06
CA TYR A 194 16.43 15.16 -20.72
C TYR A 194 17.16 14.00 -21.41
N GLN A 195 18.31 14.31 -22.01
CA GLN A 195 19.24 13.29 -22.51
C GLN A 195 20.03 12.68 -21.36
N ALA A 196 20.41 11.40 -21.49
CA ALA A 196 21.22 10.73 -20.49
C ALA A 196 22.61 11.39 -20.43
N THR A 197 23.09 11.66 -19.21
CA THR A 197 24.44 12.20 -19.00
C THR A 197 25.41 11.14 -18.48
N LEU A 198 24.91 10.06 -17.87
CA LEU A 198 25.67 8.89 -17.47
C LEU A 198 26.18 8.13 -18.70
N LYS A 199 27.46 7.77 -18.70
CA LYS A 199 28.04 6.86 -19.68
C LYS A 199 28.66 5.67 -18.97
N LEU A 200 28.25 4.47 -19.35
CA LEU A 200 28.77 3.21 -18.83
C LEU A 200 29.58 2.46 -19.90
N PRO A 201 30.64 1.72 -19.52
CA PRO A 201 31.43 0.95 -20.47
C PRO A 201 30.60 -0.11 -21.20
N SER A 202 30.56 -0.04 -22.54
CA SER A 202 29.90 -1.03 -23.42
C SER A 202 28.40 -1.25 -23.14
N VAL A 203 27.73 -0.30 -22.50
CA VAL A 203 26.30 -0.38 -22.16
C VAL A 203 25.54 0.75 -22.84
N THR A 204 24.37 0.43 -23.38
CA THR A 204 23.50 1.42 -24.03
C THR A 204 22.78 2.30 -22.99
N ASP A 205 22.57 3.57 -23.32
CA ASP A 205 21.79 4.51 -22.50
C ASP A 205 20.40 3.94 -22.15
N LYS A 206 19.95 4.17 -20.91
CA LYS A 206 18.67 3.68 -20.36
C LYS A 206 18.51 2.16 -20.28
N SER A 207 19.60 1.41 -20.34
CA SER A 207 19.57 -0.01 -19.99
C SER A 207 19.21 -0.22 -18.51
N GLN A 208 18.72 -1.40 -18.15
CA GLN A 208 18.49 -1.77 -16.76
C GLN A 208 19.75 -1.57 -15.89
N VAL A 209 20.92 -1.92 -16.42
CA VAL A 209 22.22 -1.73 -15.76
C VAL A 209 22.47 -0.25 -15.45
N SER A 210 22.18 0.67 -16.38
CA SER A 210 22.34 2.13 -16.17
C SER A 210 21.43 2.65 -15.07
N LEU A 211 20.20 2.16 -15.02
CA LEU A 211 19.20 2.57 -14.04
C LEU A 211 19.57 2.05 -12.64
N GLU A 212 19.98 0.79 -12.54
CA GLU A 212 20.44 0.18 -11.28
C GLU A 212 21.73 0.84 -10.78
N PHE A 213 22.69 1.13 -11.66
CA PHE A 213 23.91 1.87 -11.29
C PHE A 213 23.59 3.26 -10.73
N ALA A 214 22.73 4.04 -11.41
CA ALA A 214 22.33 5.37 -10.96
C ALA A 214 21.61 5.33 -9.60
N VAL A 215 20.74 4.35 -9.38
CA VAL A 215 20.07 4.13 -8.09
C VAL A 215 21.07 3.80 -6.99
N ARG A 216 22.00 2.86 -7.22
CA ARG A 216 23.06 2.53 -6.24
C ARG A 216 23.97 3.71 -5.93
N LEU A 217 24.37 4.48 -6.95
CA LEU A 217 25.17 5.69 -6.80
C LEU A 217 24.48 6.71 -5.89
N ILE A 218 23.23 7.04 -6.19
CA ILE A 218 22.42 7.96 -5.38
C ILE A 218 22.29 7.43 -3.94
N GLY A 219 22.05 6.12 -3.77
CA GLY A 219 21.97 5.49 -2.44
C GLY A 219 23.24 5.59 -1.63
N ARG A 220 24.40 5.30 -2.24
CA ARG A 220 25.71 5.44 -1.60
C ARG A 220 25.99 6.88 -1.18
N VAL A 221 25.72 7.85 -2.05
CA VAL A 221 25.96 9.27 -1.74
C VAL A 221 25.03 9.75 -0.62
N ILE A 222 23.74 9.44 -0.66
CA ILE A 222 22.81 9.84 0.42
C ILE A 222 23.17 9.15 1.74
N PHE A 223 23.59 7.87 1.72
CA PHE A 223 24.07 7.21 2.93
C PHE A 223 25.31 7.92 3.52
N CYS A 224 26.29 8.26 2.68
CA CYS A 224 27.44 9.04 3.12
C CYS A 224 27.01 10.42 3.67
N TRP A 225 25.95 11.00 3.11
CA TRP A 225 25.37 12.24 3.61
C TRP A 225 24.75 12.08 5.01
N PHE A 226 24.07 10.97 5.30
CA PHE A 226 23.63 10.66 6.66
C PHE A 226 24.83 10.48 7.62
N LEU A 227 25.88 9.78 7.21
CA LEU A 227 27.10 9.67 8.03
C LEU A 227 27.73 11.02 8.34
N ARG A 228 27.67 11.99 7.40
CA ARG A 228 28.17 13.36 7.61
C ARG A 228 27.49 14.06 8.80
N GLU A 229 26.24 13.72 9.09
CA GLU A 229 25.50 14.30 10.21
C GLU A 229 25.88 13.67 11.56
N LYS A 230 26.47 12.48 11.58
CA LYS A 230 27.01 11.84 12.79
C LYS A 230 28.38 12.43 13.14
N LYS A 231 28.53 12.89 14.39
CA LYS A 231 29.74 13.54 14.90
C LYS A 231 30.21 12.90 16.19
N SER A 232 31.51 13.01 16.47
CA SER A 232 32.08 12.74 17.78
C SER A 232 31.73 13.83 18.80
N PRO A 233 31.92 13.58 20.11
CA PRO A 233 31.71 14.60 21.15
C PRO A 233 32.54 15.87 20.97
N THR A 234 33.67 15.79 20.24
CA THR A 234 34.53 16.92 19.88
C THR A 234 34.05 17.68 18.64
N GLY A 235 32.95 17.23 18.02
CA GLY A 235 32.33 17.87 16.85
C GLY A 235 32.84 17.38 15.50
N VAL A 236 33.74 16.39 15.46
CA VAL A 236 34.32 15.85 14.21
C VAL A 236 33.34 14.87 13.56
N THR A 237 32.96 15.14 12.31
CA THR A 237 32.03 14.30 11.55
C THR A 237 32.64 12.96 11.11
N LEU A 238 31.82 11.90 10.98
CA LEU A 238 32.22 10.63 10.37
C LEU A 238 32.50 10.74 8.87
N MET A 239 32.01 11.80 8.21
CA MET A 239 32.23 12.04 6.78
C MET A 239 32.58 13.52 6.56
N PRO A 240 33.87 13.84 6.32
CA PRO A 240 34.36 15.21 6.18
C PRO A 240 33.65 16.03 5.09
N LYS A 241 33.42 17.32 5.34
CA LYS A 241 32.75 18.21 4.38
C LYS A 241 33.65 18.52 3.18
N GLU A 242 34.94 18.51 3.42
CA GLU A 242 36.01 18.71 2.45
C GLU A 242 35.97 17.64 1.36
N LEU A 243 35.47 16.45 1.68
CA LEU A 243 35.26 15.35 0.73
C LEU A 243 33.81 15.27 0.23
N LEU A 244 32.82 15.60 1.06
CA LEU A 244 31.39 15.41 0.77
C LEU A 244 30.57 16.70 0.91
N SER A 245 30.76 17.67 0.02
CA SER A 245 30.00 18.93 -0.07
C SER A 245 29.91 19.46 -1.49
N LEU A 246 29.07 20.48 -1.72
CA LEU A 246 29.05 21.19 -3.00
C LEU A 246 30.39 21.85 -3.34
N GLU A 247 31.10 22.34 -2.31
CA GLU A 247 32.44 22.91 -2.46
C GLU A 247 33.46 21.84 -2.85
N ALA A 248 33.38 20.63 -2.28
CA ALA A 248 34.24 19.50 -2.64
C ALA A 248 34.11 19.13 -4.13
N VAL A 249 32.89 19.13 -4.68
CA VAL A 249 32.65 18.89 -6.11
C VAL A 249 33.34 19.94 -6.98
N SER A 250 33.40 21.19 -6.51
CA SER A 250 34.04 22.29 -7.25
C SER A 250 35.57 22.24 -7.18
N ASN A 251 36.12 21.71 -6.08
CA ASN A 251 37.56 21.67 -5.81
C ASN A 251 38.26 20.44 -6.42
N HIS A 252 37.52 19.37 -6.71
CA HIS A 252 38.07 18.11 -7.22
C HIS A 252 37.45 17.78 -8.60
N PRO A 253 38.18 17.96 -9.71
CA PRO A 253 37.70 17.57 -11.03
C PRO A 253 37.60 16.05 -11.14
N ASP A 254 36.64 15.55 -11.92
CA ASP A 254 36.33 14.12 -11.99
C ASP A 254 36.01 13.54 -10.59
N TYR A 255 35.01 14.17 -9.97
CA TYR A 255 34.69 13.99 -8.57
C TYR A 255 34.35 12.52 -8.23
N TYR A 256 33.74 11.78 -9.17
CA TYR A 256 33.43 10.38 -8.95
C TYR A 256 34.69 9.53 -8.72
N HIS A 257 35.64 9.50 -9.67
CA HIS A 257 36.78 8.60 -9.57
C HIS A 257 37.81 9.06 -8.54
N GLN A 258 37.99 10.38 -8.37
CA GLN A 258 38.95 10.89 -7.39
C GLN A 258 38.46 10.72 -5.95
N ILE A 259 37.20 11.07 -5.69
CA ILE A 259 36.66 11.14 -4.33
C ILE A 259 35.72 9.96 -4.04
N LEU A 260 34.59 9.86 -4.75
CA LEU A 260 33.54 8.91 -4.37
C LEU A 260 33.95 7.43 -4.53
N GLU A 261 34.63 7.08 -5.60
CA GLU A 261 35.10 5.71 -5.86
C GLU A 261 36.10 5.26 -4.78
N SER A 262 36.96 6.17 -4.30
CA SER A 262 37.86 5.95 -3.17
C SER A 262 37.10 5.79 -1.85
N ILE A 263 36.16 6.70 -1.55
CA ILE A 263 35.31 6.62 -0.34
C ILE A 263 34.58 5.27 -0.30
N PHE A 264 33.95 4.88 -1.41
CA PHE A 264 33.16 3.67 -1.48
C PHE A 264 34.04 2.42 -1.33
N PHE A 265 35.01 2.22 -2.22
CA PHE A 265 35.63 0.90 -2.36
C PHE A 265 36.95 0.73 -1.61
N GLU A 266 37.64 1.82 -1.27
CA GLU A 266 38.95 1.79 -0.60
C GLU A 266 38.89 2.19 0.87
N VAL A 267 37.85 2.91 1.30
CA VAL A 267 37.78 3.47 2.66
C VAL A 267 36.65 2.84 3.47
N LEU A 268 35.39 2.98 3.05
CA LEU A 268 34.23 2.40 3.76
C LEU A 268 34.23 0.86 3.70
N ASN A 269 34.87 0.28 2.68
CA ASN A 269 34.94 -1.17 2.44
C ASN A 269 36.25 -1.84 2.90
N LYS A 270 37.25 -1.08 3.36
CA LYS A 270 38.52 -1.65 3.88
C LYS A 270 38.87 -1.15 5.28
N GLU A 271 39.32 -2.07 6.11
CA GLU A 271 39.81 -1.76 7.47
C GLU A 271 40.96 -0.77 7.44
N PRO A 272 41.06 0.17 8.40
CA PRO A 272 42.11 1.19 8.43
C PRO A 272 43.54 0.67 8.23
N LYS A 273 43.86 -0.49 8.83
CA LYS A 273 45.18 -1.13 8.72
C LYS A 273 45.52 -1.70 7.33
N SER A 274 44.52 -1.88 6.48
CA SER A 274 44.64 -2.48 5.15
C SER A 274 44.46 -1.48 4.01
N ARG A 275 44.35 -0.18 4.34
CA ARG A 275 44.25 0.92 3.36
C ARG A 275 45.66 1.29 2.86
N GLY A 276 45.75 1.76 1.60
CA GLY A 276 46.99 2.31 1.06
C GLY A 276 47.45 3.57 1.81
N GLU A 277 48.74 3.91 1.72
CA GLU A 277 49.34 5.03 2.47
C GLU A 277 48.66 6.38 2.18
N SER A 278 48.17 6.55 0.95
CA SER A 278 47.41 7.73 0.49
C SER A 278 46.14 8.00 1.30
N TYR A 279 45.58 7.00 1.97
CA TYR A 279 44.35 7.14 2.78
C TYR A 279 44.61 7.20 4.29
N SER A 280 45.88 7.10 4.73
CA SER A 280 46.25 7.02 6.15
C SER A 280 46.42 8.38 6.85
N ASN A 281 46.77 9.44 6.11
CA ASN A 281 47.12 10.76 6.69
C ASN A 281 46.23 11.92 6.22
N ASP A 282 45.22 11.67 5.41
CA ASP A 282 44.30 12.68 4.84
C ASP A 282 42.91 12.62 5.49
N TYR A 283 41.96 13.44 5.05
CA TYR A 283 40.54 13.42 5.47
C TYR A 283 39.90 12.02 5.37
N PHE A 284 40.38 11.16 4.47
CA PHE A 284 39.96 9.76 4.36
C PHE A 284 40.19 8.92 5.63
N SER A 285 41.19 9.28 6.44
CA SER A 285 41.49 8.58 7.72
C SER A 285 40.38 8.76 8.75
N LEU A 286 39.59 9.84 8.65
CA LEU A 286 38.45 10.12 9.52
C LEU A 286 37.22 9.26 9.20
N ILE A 287 37.17 8.67 8.00
CA ILE A 287 36.03 7.88 7.55
C ILE A 287 36.15 6.44 8.10
N PRO A 288 35.14 5.95 8.84
CA PRO A 288 35.18 4.61 9.41
C PRO A 288 35.01 3.52 8.35
N TYR A 289 35.42 2.33 8.69
CA TYR A 289 35.16 1.09 7.97
C TYR A 289 33.83 0.48 8.43
N LEU A 290 33.00 0.03 7.47
CA LEU A 290 31.62 -0.43 7.70
C LEU A 290 31.32 -1.84 7.16
N ASN A 291 32.32 -2.71 7.05
CA ASN A 291 32.15 -4.12 6.60
C ASN A 291 31.61 -4.32 5.18
N GLY A 292 31.76 -3.32 4.32
CA GLY A 292 31.67 -3.53 2.88
C GLY A 292 30.32 -3.89 2.30
N GLY A 293 29.19 -3.86 3.00
CA GLY A 293 27.87 -4.22 2.45
C GLY A 293 27.50 -3.46 1.15
N LEU A 294 26.85 -2.30 1.29
CA LEU A 294 26.54 -1.37 0.18
C LEU A 294 27.78 -0.99 -0.64
N PHE A 295 28.94 -0.96 0.03
CA PHE A 295 30.20 -0.49 -0.51
C PHE A 295 31.07 -1.59 -1.09
N SER A 296 30.54 -2.81 -1.24
CA SER A 296 31.18 -3.85 -2.02
C SER A 296 31.07 -3.49 -3.49
N PRO A 297 32.18 -3.53 -4.26
CA PRO A 297 32.11 -3.33 -5.69
C PRO A 297 31.33 -4.46 -6.35
N HIS A 298 30.29 -4.11 -7.10
CA HIS A 298 29.60 -5.02 -8.02
C HIS A 298 30.34 -5.10 -9.36
N GLU A 299 30.07 -6.16 -10.13
CA GLU A 299 30.58 -6.27 -11.51
C GLU A 299 30.18 -5.05 -12.36
N ASP A 300 28.93 -4.58 -12.17
CA ASP A 300 28.37 -3.42 -12.86
C ASP A 300 28.78 -2.07 -12.24
N ASP A 301 29.61 -2.05 -11.20
CA ASP A 301 30.19 -0.82 -10.68
C ASP A 301 31.48 -0.43 -11.43
N TYR A 302 31.97 -1.32 -12.31
CA TYR A 302 33.18 -1.11 -13.12
C TYR A 302 34.38 -0.68 -12.27
N TYR A 303 34.56 -1.34 -11.12
CA TYR A 303 35.65 -1.02 -10.21
C TYR A 303 36.86 -1.93 -10.46
N LYS A 304 37.92 -1.36 -11.07
CA LYS A 304 39.28 -1.95 -11.09
C LYS A 304 40.32 -0.83 -11.11
N ARG A 305 41.33 -0.91 -10.24
CA ARG A 305 42.44 0.07 -10.20
C ARG A 305 43.66 -0.42 -10.97
N ARG A 306 44.35 0.53 -11.61
CA ARG A 306 45.65 0.29 -12.27
C ARG A 306 46.79 0.36 -11.23
N ASN A 307 46.77 1.42 -10.42
CA ASN A 307 47.65 1.70 -9.27
C ASN A 307 46.77 2.27 -8.12
N GLU A 308 47.33 2.60 -6.94
CA GLU A 308 46.57 3.14 -5.79
C GLU A 308 45.71 4.38 -6.11
N GLU A 309 46.02 5.12 -7.18
CA GLU A 309 45.42 6.44 -7.47
C GLU A 309 44.49 6.48 -8.70
N GLN A 310 44.51 5.50 -9.62
CA GLN A 310 43.78 5.64 -10.89
C GLN A 310 42.93 4.41 -11.28
N SER A 311 41.65 4.66 -11.57
CA SER A 311 40.70 3.67 -12.10
C SER A 311 41.00 3.31 -13.55
N LEU A 312 40.88 2.03 -13.89
CA LEU A 312 40.98 1.56 -15.27
C LEU A 312 39.82 2.06 -16.14
N TYR A 313 38.70 2.43 -15.52
CA TYR A 313 37.48 2.82 -16.22
C TYR A 313 37.28 4.34 -16.30
N HIS A 314 38.23 5.14 -15.80
CA HIS A 314 38.18 6.62 -15.78
C HIS A 314 37.74 7.28 -17.11
N ASN A 315 38.11 6.70 -18.26
CA ASN A 315 37.73 7.23 -19.59
C ASN A 315 36.42 6.65 -20.16
N THR A 316 35.81 5.67 -19.51
CA THR A 316 34.70 4.86 -20.04
C THR A 316 33.46 4.87 -19.15
N LEU A 317 33.64 5.02 -17.83
CA LEU A 317 32.60 5.35 -16.88
C LEU A 317 32.64 6.86 -16.66
N VAL A 318 31.60 7.59 -17.06
CA VAL A 318 31.58 9.06 -16.94
C VAL A 318 30.28 9.50 -16.28
N ILE A 319 30.43 10.23 -15.16
CA ILE A 319 29.36 10.95 -14.46
C ILE A 319 29.79 12.42 -14.39
N PRO A 320 29.06 13.36 -15.03
CA PRO A 320 29.51 14.75 -15.07
C PRO A 320 29.52 15.45 -13.70
N ASP A 321 30.57 16.23 -13.41
CA ASP A 321 30.66 17.04 -12.18
C ASP A 321 29.54 18.09 -12.06
N GLU A 322 29.00 18.58 -13.18
CA GLU A 322 27.82 19.44 -13.20
C GLU A 322 26.59 18.74 -12.62
N TRP A 323 26.45 17.43 -12.86
CA TRP A 323 25.39 16.63 -12.26
C TRP A 323 25.56 16.52 -10.75
N PHE A 324 26.79 16.24 -10.27
CA PHE A 324 27.08 16.24 -8.84
C PHE A 324 26.83 17.61 -8.20
N SER A 325 27.19 18.70 -8.88
CA SER A 325 26.93 20.06 -8.39
C SER A 325 25.43 20.31 -8.17
N GLY A 326 24.59 19.90 -9.13
CA GLY A 326 23.13 19.97 -8.99
C GLY A 326 22.58 19.07 -7.87
N PHE A 327 23.11 17.85 -7.75
CA PHE A 327 22.70 16.88 -6.74
C PHE A 327 23.08 17.33 -5.32
N PHE A 328 24.33 17.73 -5.08
CA PHE A 328 24.80 18.21 -3.78
C PHE A 328 24.14 19.53 -3.36
N LYS A 329 23.86 20.44 -4.30
CA LYS A 329 23.05 21.63 -4.03
C LYS A 329 21.64 21.26 -3.53
N THR A 330 21.08 20.18 -4.05
CA THR A 330 19.80 19.64 -3.57
C THR A 330 19.95 19.16 -2.13
N LEU A 331 20.95 18.32 -1.82
CA LEU A 331 21.19 17.80 -0.48
C LEU A 331 21.44 18.91 0.57
N GLU A 332 22.21 19.95 0.23
CA GLU A 332 22.49 21.07 1.14
C GLU A 332 21.27 21.98 1.42
N THR A 333 20.23 21.88 0.61
CA THR A 333 19.00 22.63 0.82
C THR A 333 18.19 22.08 2.01
N TYR A 334 18.30 20.79 2.30
CA TYR A 334 17.49 20.11 3.32
C TYR A 334 18.29 19.77 4.57
N ASN A 335 17.58 19.69 5.68
CA ASN A 335 18.12 19.18 6.94
C ASN A 335 17.99 17.66 6.94
N PHE A 336 19.02 16.96 7.40
CA PHE A 336 19.03 15.50 7.51
C PHE A 336 19.15 15.14 8.98
N THR A 337 18.45 14.08 9.38
CA THR A 337 18.61 13.42 10.67
C THR A 337 19.07 11.99 10.45
N ILE A 338 19.96 11.50 11.28
CA ILE A 338 20.36 10.09 11.26
C ILE A 338 19.31 9.20 11.90
N ASP A 339 18.47 9.75 12.78
CA ASP A 339 17.45 9.01 13.50
C ASP A 339 16.23 8.77 12.61
N GLU A 340 15.75 7.52 12.55
CA GLU A 340 14.50 7.21 11.88
C GLU A 340 13.37 7.54 12.85
N ASN A 341 12.91 8.79 12.78
CA ASN A 341 11.96 9.39 13.70
C ASN A 341 10.76 8.46 13.97
N THR A 342 10.45 8.23 15.24
CA THR A 342 9.16 7.62 15.62
C THR A 342 8.04 8.63 15.40
N ILE A 343 6.76 8.20 15.44
CA ILE A 343 5.61 9.15 15.46
C ILE A 343 5.86 10.26 16.49
N PHE A 344 6.55 9.93 17.58
CA PHE A 344 6.85 10.84 18.65
C PHE A 344 8.27 11.41 18.56
N ASP A 345 8.92 11.59 17.40
CA ASP A 345 10.22 12.28 17.32
C ASP A 345 10.51 12.94 15.97
N GLU A 346 9.49 13.46 15.31
CA GLU A 346 9.68 14.19 14.05
C GLU A 346 10.28 15.59 14.32
N GLU A 347 11.50 15.87 13.85
CA GLU A 347 11.91 17.23 13.47
C GLU A 347 11.65 17.39 11.97
N LEU A 348 11.49 18.62 11.47
CA LEU A 348 11.30 18.87 10.04
C LEU A 348 12.61 18.71 9.24
N SER A 349 13.06 17.45 9.17
CA SER A 349 14.32 16.94 8.63
C SER A 349 14.07 15.64 7.85
N ILE A 350 14.88 15.39 6.83
CA ILE A 350 14.89 14.15 6.07
C ILE A 350 15.49 13.03 6.92
N ASP A 351 14.75 11.95 7.10
CA ASP A 351 15.16 10.77 7.86
C ASP A 351 15.51 9.57 6.95
N PRO A 352 16.08 8.49 7.51
CA PRO A 352 16.36 7.26 6.78
C PRO A 352 15.13 6.57 6.16
N GLU A 353 13.92 6.75 6.71
CA GLU A 353 12.69 6.18 6.12
C GLU A 353 12.48 6.70 4.70
N MET A 354 12.81 7.98 4.49
CA MET A 354 12.65 8.65 3.21
C MET A 354 13.47 7.99 2.08
N LEU A 355 14.57 7.29 2.39
CA LEU A 355 15.30 6.47 1.41
C LEU A 355 14.40 5.40 0.78
N GLY A 356 13.60 4.72 1.60
CA GLY A 356 12.64 3.74 1.12
C GLY A 356 11.66 4.34 0.13
N ARG A 357 11.10 5.50 0.46
CA ARG A 357 10.17 6.24 -0.40
C ARG A 357 10.82 6.72 -1.69
N ILE A 358 12.05 7.25 -1.64
CA ILE A 358 12.79 7.68 -2.84
C ILE A 358 12.96 6.49 -3.76
N PHE A 359 13.55 5.41 -3.27
CA PHE A 359 13.97 4.34 -4.13
C PHE A 359 12.81 3.52 -4.70
N GLU A 360 11.78 3.23 -3.92
CA GLU A 360 10.57 2.57 -4.45
C GLU A 360 9.93 3.38 -5.59
N ASN A 361 9.99 4.70 -5.50
CA ASN A 361 9.44 5.59 -6.51
C ASN A 361 10.36 5.77 -7.73
N LEU A 362 11.68 5.80 -7.55
CA LEU A 362 12.64 5.78 -8.67
C LEU A 362 12.53 4.47 -9.44
N LEU A 363 12.42 3.34 -8.73
CA LEU A 363 12.17 2.02 -9.32
C LEU A 363 10.83 1.98 -10.05
N ALA A 364 9.84 2.73 -9.58
CA ALA A 364 8.56 2.87 -10.28
C ALA A 364 8.67 3.57 -11.65
N GLU A 365 9.75 4.29 -11.95
CA GLU A 365 10.03 4.89 -13.26
C GLU A 365 10.83 3.95 -14.19
N ILE A 366 11.43 2.88 -13.63
CA ILE A 366 12.35 1.94 -14.29
C ILE A 366 11.62 0.70 -14.85
N ASN A 367 10.63 0.85 -15.72
CA ASN A 367 10.12 -0.30 -16.51
C ASN A 367 10.32 -0.11 -18.02
N PRO A 368 11.42 -0.64 -18.57
CA PRO A 368 11.78 -0.47 -19.99
C PRO A 368 10.83 -1.15 -20.98
N GLU A 369 10.05 -2.16 -20.57
CA GLU A 369 9.35 -3.03 -21.52
C GLU A 369 7.94 -2.56 -21.93
N THR A 370 7.32 -1.61 -21.21
CA THR A 370 5.88 -1.31 -21.42
C THR A 370 5.55 0.16 -21.68
N GLY A 371 6.45 1.09 -21.41
CA GLY A 371 6.17 2.53 -21.55
C GLY A 371 5.05 3.05 -20.64
N GLU A 372 4.62 2.27 -19.64
CA GLU A 372 3.73 2.70 -18.55
C GLU A 372 4.50 2.79 -17.23
N SER A 373 4.10 3.69 -16.33
CA SER A 373 4.68 3.80 -14.98
C SER A 373 4.68 2.44 -14.27
N ALA A 374 5.83 1.96 -13.81
CA ALA A 374 6.00 0.60 -13.28
C ALA A 374 5.09 0.29 -12.08
N ARG A 375 4.52 1.30 -11.38
CA ARG A 375 3.50 1.09 -10.33
C ARG A 375 2.30 0.25 -10.79
N LYS A 376 1.89 0.36 -12.06
CA LYS A 376 0.79 -0.45 -12.61
C LYS A 376 1.21 -1.89 -12.93
N SER A 377 2.49 -2.12 -13.23
CA SER A 377 3.02 -3.43 -13.64
C SER A 377 3.55 -4.26 -12.47
N THR A 378 4.21 -3.65 -11.48
CA THR A 378 4.72 -4.35 -10.28
C THR A 378 3.69 -4.40 -9.17
N GLY A 379 2.80 -3.40 -9.08
CA GLY A 379 1.80 -3.30 -8.03
C GLY A 379 2.38 -3.00 -6.63
N SER A 380 3.64 -2.54 -6.56
CA SER A 380 4.33 -2.18 -5.31
C SER A 380 3.98 -0.75 -4.87
N TYR A 381 3.57 -0.58 -3.62
CA TYR A 381 3.22 0.72 -3.04
C TYR A 381 3.75 0.85 -1.62
N TYR A 382 4.32 2.01 -1.30
CA TYR A 382 4.76 2.34 0.04
C TYR A 382 3.59 2.33 1.03
N THR A 383 3.72 1.57 2.12
CA THR A 383 2.72 1.48 3.19
C THR A 383 2.85 2.68 4.14
N PRO A 384 1.79 3.48 4.36
CA PRO A 384 1.81 4.56 5.34
C PRO A 384 2.18 4.08 6.74
N ARG A 385 2.96 4.90 7.46
CA ARG A 385 3.52 4.55 8.76
C ARG A 385 2.47 4.16 9.81
N ALA A 386 1.36 4.87 9.89
CA ALA A 386 0.26 4.56 10.80
C ALA A 386 -0.32 3.15 10.60
N ILE A 387 -0.32 2.66 9.35
CA ILE A 387 -0.76 1.29 9.03
C ILE A 387 0.31 0.28 9.43
N VAL A 388 1.58 0.58 9.17
CA VAL A 388 2.71 -0.26 9.61
C VAL A 388 2.67 -0.45 11.11
N ASP A 389 2.61 0.64 11.88
CA ASP A 389 2.59 0.61 13.34
C ASP A 389 1.37 -0.17 13.85
N TYR A 390 0.16 0.09 13.33
CA TYR A 390 -1.04 -0.66 13.70
C TYR A 390 -0.87 -2.17 13.47
N MET A 391 -0.43 -2.57 12.27
CA MET A 391 -0.29 -3.99 11.93
C MET A 391 0.76 -4.70 12.78
N VAL A 392 1.88 -4.02 13.08
CA VAL A 392 2.93 -4.52 13.95
C VAL A 392 2.42 -4.67 15.39
N ASP A 393 1.75 -3.64 15.91
CA ASP A 393 1.22 -3.60 17.28
C ASP A 393 0.24 -4.74 17.53
N GLU A 394 -0.75 -4.92 16.65
CA GLU A 394 -1.74 -6.00 16.76
C GLU A 394 -1.10 -7.39 16.69
N CYS A 395 -0.11 -7.58 15.80
CA CYS A 395 0.59 -8.85 15.70
C CYS A 395 1.45 -9.16 16.93
N LEU A 396 2.16 -8.16 17.47
CA LEU A 396 2.96 -8.32 18.69
C LEU A 396 2.07 -8.54 19.92
N LEU A 397 0.95 -7.82 20.03
CA LEU A 397 -0.04 -8.03 21.09
C LEU A 397 -0.56 -9.47 21.07
N LEU A 398 -0.99 -9.95 19.90
CA LEU A 398 -1.47 -11.32 19.73
C LEU A 398 -0.40 -12.36 20.09
N TYR A 399 0.84 -12.15 19.64
CA TYR A 399 1.96 -13.04 19.93
C TYR A 399 2.29 -13.09 21.43
N LEU A 400 2.48 -11.93 22.07
CA LEU A 400 2.84 -11.83 23.48
C LEU A 400 1.74 -12.39 24.38
N LYS A 401 0.47 -12.10 24.08
CA LYS A 401 -0.67 -12.67 24.81
C LYS A 401 -0.62 -14.18 24.83
N GLN A 402 -0.29 -14.80 23.70
CA GLN A 402 -0.22 -16.24 23.59
C GLN A 402 0.99 -16.85 24.31
N GLN A 403 2.17 -16.25 24.19
CA GLN A 403 3.39 -16.82 24.78
C GLN A 403 3.45 -16.63 26.30
N THR A 404 2.87 -15.54 26.81
CA THR A 404 3.06 -15.14 28.22
C THR A 404 1.84 -15.42 29.11
N ASN A 405 0.64 -15.48 28.52
CA ASN A 405 -0.65 -15.51 29.21
C ASN A 405 -0.83 -14.33 30.19
N ILE A 406 -0.24 -13.18 29.86
CA ILE A 406 -0.42 -11.91 30.60
C ILE A 406 -1.75 -11.27 30.17
N ASP A 407 -2.37 -10.53 31.09
CA ASP A 407 -3.59 -9.77 30.81
C ASP A 407 -3.38 -8.80 29.64
N GLU A 408 -4.37 -8.75 28.75
CA GLU A 408 -4.31 -7.97 27.52
C GLU A 408 -4.17 -6.47 27.79
N SER A 409 -4.80 -5.94 28.85
CA SER A 409 -4.71 -4.52 29.22
C SER A 409 -3.28 -4.12 29.57
N LYS A 410 -2.54 -5.01 30.26
CA LYS A 410 -1.13 -4.77 30.58
C LYS A 410 -0.25 -4.80 29.34
N LEU A 411 -0.49 -5.75 28.43
CA LEU A 411 0.26 -5.86 27.18
C LEU A 411 -0.04 -4.68 26.25
N GLN A 412 -1.28 -4.19 26.23
CA GLN A 412 -1.65 -3.03 25.43
C GLN A 412 -1.03 -1.74 25.98
N ALA A 413 -0.92 -1.60 27.31
CA ALA A 413 -0.23 -0.47 27.93
C ALA A 413 1.25 -0.37 27.51
N ILE A 414 1.99 -1.49 27.45
CA ILE A 414 3.41 -1.48 27.06
C ILE A 414 3.66 -1.34 25.55
N ILE A 415 2.67 -1.69 24.72
CA ILE A 415 2.73 -1.54 23.26
C ILE A 415 2.31 -0.13 22.86
N SER A 416 1.36 0.46 23.60
CA SER A 416 0.89 1.82 23.42
C SER A 416 1.97 2.83 23.77
N TYR A 417 1.96 3.94 23.04
CA TYR A 417 2.83 5.08 23.30
C TYR A 417 2.21 6.08 24.29
N ASP A 418 0.97 5.86 24.72
CA ASP A 418 0.33 6.68 25.76
C ASP A 418 0.88 6.30 27.14
N PHE A 419 1.99 6.94 27.53
CA PHE A 419 2.61 6.85 28.85
C PHE A 419 1.69 7.26 30.03
N ALA A 420 0.43 7.64 29.75
CA ALA A 420 -0.54 8.06 30.74
C ALA A 420 -1.05 6.89 31.62
N ASP A 421 -0.90 5.64 31.19
CA ASP A 421 -1.46 4.46 31.87
C ASP A 421 -0.43 3.51 32.52
N ASP A 422 0.88 3.74 32.38
CA ASP A 422 1.91 2.84 32.96
C ASP A 422 1.79 2.66 34.49
N SER A 423 1.36 3.71 35.18
CA SER A 423 1.13 3.65 36.63
C SER A 423 -0.10 2.81 37.03
N ARG A 424 -1.03 2.56 36.10
CA ARG A 424 -2.27 1.79 36.35
C ARG A 424 -2.11 0.30 36.11
N TYR A 425 -1.15 -0.11 35.27
CA TYR A 425 -0.96 -1.50 34.85
C TYR A 425 0.48 -2.03 35.09
N PRO A 426 0.98 -2.03 36.34
CA PRO A 426 2.35 -2.41 36.61
C PRO A 426 2.63 -3.88 36.25
N LEU A 427 3.77 -4.11 35.58
CA LEU A 427 4.32 -5.44 35.34
C LEU A 427 5.24 -5.87 36.48
N ASN A 428 5.05 -7.09 36.98
CA ASN A 428 5.98 -7.69 37.94
C ASN A 428 7.21 -8.28 37.22
N GLN A 429 8.25 -8.64 37.98
CA GLN A 429 9.51 -9.13 37.40
C GLN A 429 9.36 -10.43 36.59
N ASN A 430 8.46 -11.34 36.98
CA ASN A 430 8.19 -12.56 36.22
C ASN A 430 7.48 -12.28 34.90
N GLU A 431 6.53 -11.34 34.89
CA GLU A 431 5.87 -10.88 33.67
C GLU A 431 6.88 -10.22 32.71
N LYS A 432 7.77 -9.37 33.23
CA LYS A 432 8.86 -8.76 32.45
C LYS A 432 9.76 -9.83 31.82
N GLN A 433 10.24 -10.79 32.62
CA GLN A 433 11.09 -11.89 32.11
C GLN A 433 10.40 -12.67 30.99
N LYS A 434 9.11 -13.06 31.18
CA LYS A 434 8.34 -13.77 30.16
C LYS A 434 8.22 -13.00 28.86
N ILE A 435 8.01 -11.68 28.92
CA ILE A 435 7.93 -10.84 27.72
C ILE A 435 9.29 -10.82 27.01
N VAL A 436 10.39 -10.60 27.73
CA VAL A 436 11.74 -10.59 27.16
C VAL A 436 12.09 -11.95 26.52
N ASP A 437 11.81 -13.06 27.20
CA ASP A 437 12.03 -14.42 26.68
C ASP A 437 11.17 -14.70 25.43
N SER A 438 9.95 -14.16 25.39
CA SER A 438 9.08 -14.28 24.21
C SER A 438 9.65 -13.47 23.04
N LEU A 439 10.08 -12.24 23.28
CA LEU A 439 10.69 -11.39 22.26
C LEU A 439 11.99 -11.98 21.71
N GLU A 440 12.80 -12.66 22.53
CA GLU A 440 13.99 -13.39 22.06
C GLU A 440 13.62 -14.44 20.99
N ASN A 441 12.54 -15.20 21.21
CA ASN A 441 12.18 -16.34 20.35
C ASN A 441 11.23 -15.97 19.20
N LEU A 442 10.91 -14.68 19.06
CA LEU A 442 10.06 -14.17 18.00
C LEU A 442 10.79 -14.24 16.65
N LYS A 443 10.14 -14.80 15.62
CA LYS A 443 10.61 -14.72 14.23
C LYS A 443 9.52 -14.09 13.37
N LEU A 444 9.80 -12.94 12.77
CA LEU A 444 8.89 -12.17 11.95
C LEU A 444 9.40 -12.13 10.50
N LEU A 445 8.53 -12.48 9.56
CA LEU A 445 8.83 -12.45 8.13
C LEU A 445 7.93 -11.46 7.39
N ASP A 446 8.53 -10.66 6.53
CA ASP A 446 7.84 -10.01 5.42
C ASP A 446 8.24 -10.66 4.07
N PRO A 447 7.33 -11.40 3.40
CA PRO A 447 7.61 -12.10 2.14
C PRO A 447 7.56 -11.21 0.88
N ALA A 448 7.25 -9.92 1.03
CA ALA A 448 7.25 -8.90 -0.02
C ALA A 448 7.67 -7.55 0.60
N CYS A 449 8.89 -7.51 1.13
CA CYS A 449 9.28 -6.49 2.11
C CYS A 449 9.47 -5.08 1.54
N GLY A 450 9.61 -4.94 0.22
CA GLY A 450 9.92 -3.65 -0.40
C GLY A 450 11.15 -3.02 0.25
N SER A 451 11.07 -1.72 0.54
CA SER A 451 12.11 -0.98 1.25
C SER A 451 12.24 -1.29 2.76
N GLY A 452 11.54 -2.31 3.27
CA GLY A 452 11.70 -2.77 4.65
C GLY A 452 10.81 -2.06 5.67
N ALA A 453 9.67 -1.49 5.26
CA ALA A 453 8.78 -0.76 6.17
C ALA A 453 8.32 -1.60 7.38
N PHE A 454 7.84 -2.83 7.18
CA PHE A 454 7.40 -3.69 8.29
C PHE A 454 8.57 -4.25 9.13
N PRO A 455 9.68 -4.76 8.56
CA PRO A 455 10.85 -5.15 9.35
C PRO A 455 11.38 -4.04 10.25
N ILE A 456 11.49 -2.80 9.74
CA ILE A 456 11.97 -1.66 10.53
C ILE A 456 10.92 -1.20 11.56
N GLY A 457 9.63 -1.17 11.20
CA GLY A 457 8.56 -0.87 12.16
C GLY A 457 8.53 -1.88 13.33
N ALA A 458 8.70 -3.17 13.02
CA ALA A 458 8.83 -4.22 14.04
C ALA A 458 10.08 -4.04 14.90
N LEU A 459 11.24 -3.73 14.30
CA LEU A 459 12.47 -3.43 15.03
C LEU A 459 12.26 -2.31 16.05
N GLN A 460 11.70 -1.18 15.62
CA GLN A 460 11.46 -0.02 16.48
C GLN A 460 10.47 -0.35 17.60
N LYS A 461 9.38 -1.07 17.30
CA LYS A 461 8.38 -1.43 18.31
C LYS A 461 8.92 -2.43 19.34
N ILE A 462 9.70 -3.43 18.93
CA ILE A 462 10.33 -4.38 19.86
C ILE A 462 11.32 -3.66 20.77
N VAL A 463 12.17 -2.78 20.22
CA VAL A 463 13.12 -1.97 21.00
C VAL A 463 12.38 -1.07 22.00
N PHE A 464 11.29 -0.43 21.57
CA PHE A 464 10.43 0.37 22.45
C PHE A 464 9.90 -0.45 23.63
N ILE A 465 9.36 -1.65 23.38
CA ILE A 465 8.88 -2.55 24.45
C ILE A 465 10.03 -2.90 25.40
N LEU A 466 11.21 -3.26 24.88
CA LEU A 466 12.41 -3.58 25.68
C LEU A 466 12.87 -2.39 26.54
N GLN A 467 12.81 -1.16 26.02
CA GLN A 467 13.12 0.06 26.76
C GLN A 467 12.17 0.25 27.96
N GLN A 468 10.88 -0.08 27.82
CA GLN A 468 9.93 0.05 28.93
C GLN A 468 10.13 -1.03 30.01
N ILE A 469 10.37 -2.28 29.61
CA ILE A 469 10.38 -3.41 30.55
C ILE A 469 11.76 -3.66 31.18
N ASP A 470 12.85 -3.40 30.46
CA ASP A 470 14.24 -3.69 30.82
C ASP A 470 15.12 -2.45 30.63
N GLN A 471 14.81 -1.36 31.34
CA GLN A 471 15.46 -0.04 31.19
C GLN A 471 17.00 -0.12 31.27
N ASP A 472 17.49 -0.91 32.22
CA ASP A 472 18.89 -1.17 32.54
C ASP A 472 19.58 -2.10 31.52
N GLY A 473 18.82 -2.68 30.59
CA GLY A 473 19.28 -3.60 29.56
C GLY A 473 19.79 -4.95 30.06
N GLN A 474 19.59 -5.26 31.34
CA GLN A 474 20.17 -6.43 32.01
C GLN A 474 19.60 -7.73 31.44
N LEU A 475 18.28 -7.83 31.29
CA LEU A 475 17.63 -9.06 30.86
C LEU A 475 18.02 -9.40 29.42
N TRP A 476 17.93 -8.41 28.53
CA TRP A 476 18.28 -8.58 27.13
C TRP A 476 19.77 -8.88 26.96
N PHE A 477 20.65 -8.20 27.70
CA PHE A 477 22.09 -8.46 27.69
C PHE A 477 22.42 -9.92 28.03
N HIS A 478 21.88 -10.46 29.12
CA HIS A 478 22.14 -11.84 29.55
C HIS A 478 21.70 -12.89 28.52
N ILE A 479 20.65 -12.58 27.76
CA ILE A 479 20.18 -13.43 26.66
C ILE A 479 21.14 -13.36 25.48
N GLN A 480 21.51 -12.15 25.06
CA GLN A 480 22.34 -11.92 23.88
C GLN A 480 23.75 -12.52 24.03
N ILE A 481 24.37 -12.45 25.21
CA ILE A 481 25.72 -13.03 25.43
C ILE A 481 25.75 -14.55 25.35
N LYS A 482 24.64 -15.25 25.65
CA LYS A 482 24.59 -16.72 25.65
C LYS A 482 24.63 -17.31 24.25
N ARG A 483 24.10 -16.57 23.27
CA ARG A 483 23.97 -17.00 21.86
C ARG A 483 24.99 -16.34 20.94
N ALA A 484 25.77 -15.38 21.43
CA ALA A 484 26.75 -14.66 20.63
C ALA A 484 28.03 -15.48 20.39
N SER A 485 28.63 -15.31 19.20
CA SER A 485 30.00 -15.76 18.96
C SER A 485 30.98 -14.99 19.86
N PRO A 486 32.21 -15.49 20.08
CA PRO A 486 33.21 -14.81 20.91
C PRO A 486 33.47 -13.35 20.49
N GLU A 487 33.44 -13.06 19.20
CA GLU A 487 33.67 -11.73 18.63
C GLU A 487 32.53 -10.78 18.99
N ILE A 488 31.29 -11.20 18.72
CA ILE A 488 30.11 -10.39 19.02
C ILE A 488 29.90 -10.25 20.52
N ARG A 489 30.23 -11.27 21.30
CA ARG A 489 30.16 -11.20 22.75
C ARG A 489 31.05 -10.09 23.30
N ARG A 490 32.26 -9.91 22.77
CA ARG A 490 33.14 -8.79 23.16
C ARG A 490 32.51 -7.43 22.86
N VAL A 491 31.88 -7.29 21.68
CA VAL A 491 31.17 -6.06 21.30
C VAL A 491 30.02 -5.80 22.28
N ILE A 492 29.17 -6.79 22.55
CA ILE A 492 28.04 -6.67 23.47
C ILE A 492 28.51 -6.31 24.89
N GLU A 493 29.54 -6.98 25.42
CA GLU A 493 30.12 -6.71 26.73
C GLU A 493 30.71 -5.29 26.83
N ARG A 494 31.39 -4.82 25.78
CA ARG A 494 31.90 -3.45 25.69
C ARG A 494 30.77 -2.42 25.70
N GLU A 495 29.81 -2.55 24.79
CA GLU A 495 28.68 -1.61 24.70
C GLU A 495 27.87 -1.58 25.99
N PHE A 496 27.73 -2.74 26.66
CA PHE A 496 27.05 -2.82 27.94
C PHE A 496 27.81 -2.07 29.04
N SER A 497 29.15 -2.19 29.08
CA SER A 497 30.00 -1.44 30.01
C SER A 497 29.88 0.08 29.82
N HIS A 498 29.63 0.51 28.58
CA HIS A 498 29.40 1.91 28.22
C HIS A 498 27.93 2.34 28.35
N LYS A 499 27.05 1.47 28.85
CA LYS A 499 25.60 1.70 28.99
C LYS A 499 24.88 2.00 27.67
N ASN A 500 25.42 1.49 26.55
CA ASN A 500 24.80 1.63 25.23
C ASN A 500 23.76 0.53 24.99
N PHE A 501 22.68 0.56 25.78
CA PHE A 501 21.69 -0.51 25.79
C PHE A 501 20.87 -0.58 24.50
N ASP A 502 20.61 0.55 23.85
CA ASP A 502 19.81 0.60 22.63
C ASP A 502 20.53 -0.04 21.43
N TYR A 503 21.85 0.15 21.33
CA TYR A 503 22.66 -0.58 20.36
C TYR A 503 22.53 -2.11 20.55
N ILE A 504 22.63 -2.60 21.79
CA ILE A 504 22.51 -4.04 22.10
C ILE A 504 21.10 -4.55 21.76
N ARG A 505 20.06 -3.77 22.08
CA ARG A 505 18.67 -4.09 21.74
C ARG A 505 18.50 -4.21 20.23
N LYS A 506 18.86 -3.16 19.47
CA LYS A 506 18.73 -3.12 18.01
C LYS A 506 19.54 -4.22 17.34
N LEU A 507 20.79 -4.42 17.76
CA LEU A 507 21.64 -5.48 17.23
C LEU A 507 20.98 -6.85 17.45
N GLY A 508 20.52 -7.15 18.66
CA GLY A 508 19.84 -8.42 18.95
C GLY A 508 18.59 -8.63 18.08
N VAL A 509 17.78 -7.60 17.90
CA VAL A 509 16.53 -7.69 17.11
C VAL A 509 16.81 -7.90 15.61
N ILE A 510 17.77 -7.16 15.05
CA ILE A 510 18.21 -7.33 13.65
C ILE A 510 18.77 -8.74 13.43
N ARG A 511 19.51 -9.27 14.42
CA ARG A 511 20.17 -10.57 14.34
C ARG A 511 19.22 -11.75 14.46
N GLU A 512 18.17 -11.66 15.27
CA GLU A 512 17.41 -12.87 15.64
C GLU A 512 15.93 -12.81 15.24
N ASN A 513 15.36 -11.62 15.04
CA ASN A 513 13.89 -11.48 14.98
C ASN A 513 13.32 -11.14 13.59
N ILE A 514 13.99 -10.29 12.81
CA ILE A 514 13.41 -9.73 11.57
C ILE A 514 13.99 -10.38 10.30
N TYR A 515 13.11 -10.68 9.35
CA TYR A 515 13.44 -11.31 8.06
C TYR A 515 12.60 -10.70 6.94
N GLY A 516 13.19 -10.53 5.75
CA GLY A 516 12.53 -9.94 4.60
C GLY A 516 12.89 -10.63 3.28
N VAL A 517 11.91 -10.77 2.39
CA VAL A 517 12.10 -11.28 1.02
C VAL A 517 11.48 -10.30 0.05
N ASP A 518 12.19 -10.00 -1.03
CA ASP A 518 11.62 -9.25 -2.15
C ASP A 518 12.11 -9.82 -3.49
N ILE A 519 11.32 -9.66 -4.55
CA ILE A 519 11.72 -10.08 -5.89
C ILE A 519 12.77 -9.12 -6.47
N GLN A 520 12.81 -7.86 -6.02
CA GLN A 520 13.74 -6.84 -6.51
C GLN A 520 14.99 -6.78 -5.61
N PRO A 521 16.20 -7.06 -6.14
CA PRO A 521 17.44 -7.04 -5.35
C PRO A 521 17.68 -5.71 -4.64
N ILE A 522 17.42 -4.62 -5.34
CA ILE A 522 17.54 -3.27 -4.81
C ILE A 522 16.62 -2.98 -3.60
N ALA A 523 15.41 -3.56 -3.54
CA ALA A 523 14.50 -3.41 -2.40
C ALA A 523 15.12 -4.02 -1.13
N THR A 524 15.74 -5.19 -1.28
CA THR A 524 16.47 -5.86 -0.19
C THR A 524 17.71 -5.08 0.23
N GLU A 525 18.39 -4.42 -0.71
CA GLU A 525 19.56 -3.56 -0.43
C GLU A 525 19.17 -2.33 0.41
N ILE A 526 18.03 -1.70 0.09
CA ILE A 526 17.48 -0.58 0.87
C ILE A 526 17.05 -1.02 2.26
N SER A 527 16.45 -2.21 2.38
CA SER A 527 16.09 -2.77 3.68
C SER A 527 17.33 -2.97 4.56
N ARG A 528 18.41 -3.50 3.99
CA ARG A 528 19.72 -3.63 4.67
C ARG A 528 20.29 -2.26 5.06
N LEU A 529 20.21 -1.28 4.17
CA LEU A 529 20.67 0.09 4.41
C LEU A 529 20.00 0.74 5.62
N ARG A 530 18.68 0.58 5.76
CA ARG A 530 17.92 1.13 6.88
C ARG A 530 18.27 0.46 8.21
N CYS A 531 18.47 -0.87 8.21
CA CYS A 531 18.98 -1.57 9.39
C CYS A 531 20.37 -1.04 9.81
N PHE A 532 21.24 -0.75 8.84
CA PHE A 532 22.56 -0.19 9.11
C PHE A 532 22.51 1.22 9.69
N LEU A 533 21.72 2.12 9.11
CA LEU A 533 21.54 3.47 9.65
C LEU A 533 21.01 3.41 11.09
N THR A 534 20.05 2.52 11.36
CA THR A 534 19.48 2.33 12.69
C THR A 534 20.52 1.94 13.75
N LEU A 535 21.56 1.18 13.39
CA LEU A 535 22.67 0.82 14.28
C LEU A 535 23.67 1.97 14.46
N VAL A 536 24.09 2.61 13.36
CA VAL A 536 25.08 3.71 13.39
C VAL A 536 24.59 4.90 14.23
N VAL A 537 23.27 5.11 14.30
CA VAL A 537 22.66 6.13 15.17
C VAL A 537 23.08 5.97 16.63
N ASP A 538 23.15 4.74 17.14
CA ASP A 538 23.45 4.49 18.55
C ASP A 538 24.95 4.27 18.81
N GLU A 539 25.77 4.18 17.76
CA GLU A 539 27.21 4.03 17.94
C GLU A 539 27.84 5.31 18.49
N ARG A 540 28.80 5.12 19.40
CA ARG A 540 29.58 6.22 19.96
C ARG A 540 30.84 6.42 19.13
N VAL A 541 30.99 7.60 18.55
CA VAL A 541 32.21 7.97 17.87
C VAL A 541 33.26 8.41 18.91
N ASP A 542 34.40 7.73 18.92
CA ASP A 542 35.56 8.04 19.74
C ASP A 542 36.81 8.12 18.86
N ASP A 543 37.26 9.34 18.59
CA ASP A 543 38.38 9.63 17.68
C ASP A 543 39.73 9.05 18.15
N SER A 544 39.85 8.63 19.42
CA SER A 544 41.06 8.02 19.96
C SER A 544 41.17 6.51 19.69
N LEU A 545 40.07 5.87 19.32
CA LEU A 545 40.01 4.43 19.08
C LEU A 545 40.26 4.08 17.61
N ILE A 546 40.72 2.85 17.37
CA ILE A 546 40.77 2.29 16.02
C ILE A 546 39.36 2.34 15.42
N ASN A 547 39.29 2.72 14.14
CA ASN A 547 38.03 2.90 13.42
C ASN A 547 37.07 3.91 14.08
N ARG A 548 37.60 4.80 14.94
CA ARG A 548 36.82 5.78 15.71
C ARG A 548 35.75 5.17 16.62
N GLY A 549 35.96 3.92 17.07
CA GLY A 549 35.01 3.18 17.91
C GLY A 549 33.76 2.68 17.17
N ILE A 550 33.70 2.84 15.85
CA ILE A 550 32.62 2.36 14.98
C ILE A 550 32.78 0.87 14.75
N GLU A 551 31.71 0.11 14.93
CA GLU A 551 31.74 -1.32 14.65
C GLU A 551 31.50 -1.60 13.17
N PRO A 552 32.18 -2.61 12.60
CA PRO A 552 31.82 -3.11 11.29
C PRO A 552 30.36 -3.59 11.29
N LEU A 553 29.58 -3.18 10.29
CA LEU A 553 28.18 -3.54 10.21
C LEU A 553 27.98 -5.06 10.07
N PRO A 554 26.93 -5.63 10.70
CA PRO A 554 26.66 -7.06 10.61
C PRO A 554 26.28 -7.47 9.18
N ASN A 555 26.50 -8.74 8.83
CA ASN A 555 26.16 -9.20 7.50
C ASN A 555 24.66 -9.56 7.39
N LEU A 556 23.92 -8.81 6.58
CA LEU A 556 22.48 -8.99 6.41
C LEU A 556 22.08 -9.75 5.13
N ASP A 557 23.05 -10.33 4.40
CA ASP A 557 22.83 -11.06 3.14
C ASP A 557 21.83 -12.26 3.34
N PHE A 558 21.78 -12.84 4.55
CA PHE A 558 20.83 -13.90 4.94
C PHE A 558 19.70 -13.41 5.86
N LYS A 559 19.40 -12.11 5.87
CA LYS A 559 18.22 -11.52 6.53
C LYS A 559 17.25 -10.90 5.56
N PHE A 560 17.79 -10.31 4.48
CA PHE A 560 17.03 -9.74 3.39
C PHE A 560 17.48 -10.39 2.08
N VAL A 561 16.66 -11.28 1.54
CA VAL A 561 17.03 -12.10 0.39
C VAL A 561 16.21 -11.74 -0.83
N ALA A 562 16.88 -11.58 -1.98
CA ALA A 562 16.25 -11.34 -3.25
C ALA A 562 15.75 -12.66 -3.85
N ALA A 563 14.46 -12.96 -3.73
CA ALA A 563 13.90 -14.24 -4.18
C ALA A 563 12.40 -14.17 -4.53
N ASN A 564 11.95 -15.11 -5.35
CA ASN A 564 10.52 -15.36 -5.56
C ASN A 564 9.93 -16.11 -4.36
N SER A 565 9.28 -15.38 -3.45
CA SER A 565 8.71 -15.94 -2.22
C SER A 565 7.60 -16.98 -2.43
N LEU A 566 6.98 -17.02 -3.61
CA LEU A 566 5.87 -17.92 -3.92
C LEU A 566 6.34 -19.31 -4.39
N ILE A 567 7.54 -19.42 -4.95
CA ILE A 567 8.08 -20.68 -5.50
C ILE A 567 9.03 -21.30 -4.48
N GLY A 568 8.75 -22.52 -4.03
CA GLY A 568 9.62 -23.26 -3.10
C GLY A 568 10.68 -24.09 -3.81
N LEU A 569 11.65 -24.60 -3.05
CA LEU A 569 12.55 -25.68 -3.50
C LEU A 569 11.74 -26.92 -3.91
N SER A 570 12.16 -27.59 -4.97
CA SER A 570 11.46 -28.77 -5.50
C SER A 570 11.57 -29.95 -4.52
N SER A 571 10.46 -30.44 -3.97
CA SER A 571 10.49 -31.62 -3.08
C SER A 571 10.33 -32.92 -3.88
N SER A 572 11.44 -33.52 -4.31
CA SER A 572 11.41 -34.87 -4.88
C SER A 572 11.42 -35.91 -3.74
N GLN A 573 10.27 -36.57 -3.52
CA GLN A 573 10.15 -37.72 -2.61
C GLN A 573 10.79 -39.01 -3.18
N GLN A 574 11.23 -39.03 -4.45
CA GLN A 574 11.75 -40.22 -5.13
C GLN A 574 13.28 -40.28 -5.32
N THR A 575 14.05 -39.26 -4.90
CA THR A 575 15.50 -39.17 -5.18
C THR A 575 16.34 -38.85 -3.94
N THR A 576 16.03 -39.46 -2.80
CA THR A 576 16.94 -39.43 -1.63
C THR A 576 18.29 -40.10 -1.88
N LEU A 577 18.41 -41.01 -2.86
CA LEU A 577 19.66 -41.69 -3.20
C LEU A 577 20.71 -40.81 -3.91
N PHE A 578 20.33 -39.67 -4.49
CA PHE A 578 21.21 -38.81 -5.31
C PHE A 578 21.45 -37.42 -4.72
N LYS A 579 21.01 -37.16 -3.47
CA LYS A 579 21.23 -35.89 -2.77
C LYS A 579 22.60 -35.87 -2.11
N ASP A 580 23.39 -34.82 -2.38
CA ASP A 580 24.67 -34.60 -1.71
C ASP A 580 24.46 -34.02 -0.30
N GLN A 581 24.02 -34.87 0.63
CA GLN A 581 23.71 -34.47 2.01
C GLN A 581 24.94 -33.87 2.73
N ALA A 582 26.14 -34.31 2.37
CA ALA A 582 27.38 -33.78 2.93
C ALA A 582 27.64 -32.33 2.47
N GLY A 583 27.55 -32.06 1.16
CA GLY A 583 27.67 -30.70 0.64
C GLY A 583 26.58 -29.77 1.18
N ILE A 584 25.35 -30.29 1.31
CA ILE A 584 24.22 -29.57 1.90
C ILE A 584 24.50 -29.10 3.33
N ASN A 585 24.99 -29.98 4.19
CA ASN A 585 25.30 -29.63 5.58
C ASN A 585 26.47 -28.64 5.66
N GLN A 586 27.50 -28.79 4.82
CA GLN A 586 28.62 -27.84 4.77
C GLN A 586 28.19 -26.43 4.36
N LEU A 587 27.27 -26.29 3.40
CA LEU A 587 26.73 -24.98 3.03
C LEU A 587 25.92 -24.33 4.18
N LYS A 588 25.19 -25.13 4.97
CA LYS A 588 24.46 -24.65 6.15
C LYS A 588 25.41 -24.13 7.23
N ASP A 589 26.50 -24.84 7.48
CA ASP A 589 27.52 -24.43 8.46
C ASP A 589 28.23 -23.14 8.03
N LEU A 590 28.62 -23.05 6.76
CA LEU A 590 29.24 -21.83 6.21
C LEU A 590 28.30 -20.63 6.27
N ARG A 591 27.01 -20.81 5.99
CA ARG A 591 26.01 -19.74 6.13
C ARG A 591 25.97 -19.18 7.55
N ASN A 592 25.98 -20.06 8.56
CA ASN A 592 25.94 -19.64 9.96
C ASN A 592 27.23 -18.89 10.36
N GLN A 593 28.38 -19.27 9.79
CA GLN A 593 29.67 -18.56 10.01
C GLN A 593 29.69 -17.19 9.30
N PHE A 594 29.08 -17.09 8.12
CA PHE A 594 29.09 -15.89 7.29
C PHE A 594 28.45 -14.66 7.94
N PHE A 595 27.45 -14.88 8.81
CA PHE A 595 26.74 -13.79 9.47
C PHE A 595 27.66 -12.95 10.39
N ASN A 596 28.71 -13.57 10.94
CA ASN A 596 29.62 -12.95 11.91
C ASN A 596 31.03 -12.69 11.33
N ALA A 597 31.25 -12.98 10.05
CA ALA A 597 32.56 -12.91 9.43
C ALA A 597 33.02 -11.47 9.16
N THR A 598 34.32 -11.21 9.38
CA THR A 598 35.02 -10.01 8.93
C THR A 598 35.13 -9.96 7.39
N ASN A 599 35.46 -8.82 6.78
CA ASN A 599 35.60 -8.76 5.32
C ASN A 599 36.67 -9.72 4.75
N SER A 600 37.78 -9.95 5.47
CA SER A 600 38.80 -10.92 5.04
C SER A 600 38.28 -12.36 5.06
N GLU A 601 37.54 -12.71 6.11
CA GLU A 601 36.87 -14.02 6.23
C GLU A 601 35.73 -14.14 5.21
N ARG A 602 35.06 -13.03 4.87
CA ARG A 602 33.97 -12.98 3.89
C ARG A 602 34.43 -13.47 2.52
N PHE A 603 35.58 -13.02 2.02
CA PHE A 603 36.11 -13.48 0.74
C PHE A 603 36.42 -14.98 0.77
N GLN A 604 37.05 -15.46 1.85
CA GLN A 604 37.36 -16.88 2.02
C GLN A 604 36.09 -17.73 2.09
N LEU A 605 35.11 -17.36 2.94
CA LEU A 605 33.84 -18.06 3.08
C LEU A 605 33.02 -18.03 1.78
N LYS A 606 33.06 -16.93 1.01
CA LYS A 606 32.43 -16.86 -0.33
C LYS A 606 33.07 -17.84 -1.29
N ASP A 607 34.40 -17.89 -1.33
CA ASP A 607 35.14 -18.79 -2.21
C ASP A 607 34.93 -20.26 -1.80
N GLU A 608 34.92 -20.55 -0.50
CA GLU A 608 34.58 -21.88 0.03
C GLU A 608 33.16 -22.29 -0.31
N PHE A 609 32.19 -21.37 -0.19
CA PHE A 609 30.80 -21.60 -0.57
C PHE A 609 30.69 -21.96 -2.06
N LYS A 610 31.36 -21.19 -2.94
CA LYS A 610 31.41 -21.45 -4.39
C LYS A 610 32.11 -22.76 -4.73
N GLU A 611 33.20 -23.10 -4.04
CA GLU A 611 33.93 -24.34 -4.25
C GLU A 611 33.11 -25.57 -3.81
N ILE A 612 32.33 -25.47 -2.74
CA ILE A 612 31.39 -26.53 -2.35
C ILE A 612 30.28 -26.67 -3.40
N GLN A 613 29.70 -25.58 -3.89
CA GLN A 613 28.70 -25.62 -4.97
C GLN A 613 29.26 -26.26 -6.24
N LYS A 614 30.50 -25.94 -6.60
CA LYS A 614 31.20 -26.55 -7.73
C LYS A 614 31.44 -28.04 -7.52
N LYS A 615 31.84 -28.46 -6.31
CA LYS A 615 31.96 -29.89 -5.95
C LYS A 615 30.62 -30.61 -6.04
N MET A 616 29.54 -30.00 -5.53
CA MET A 616 28.19 -30.53 -5.64
C MET A 616 27.76 -30.69 -7.11
N LEU A 617 28.05 -29.67 -7.94
CA LEU A 617 27.77 -29.69 -9.38
C LEU A 617 28.54 -30.80 -10.11
N LEU A 618 29.84 -30.98 -9.81
CA LEU A 618 30.66 -32.02 -10.40
C LEU A 618 30.16 -33.42 -10.02
N ARG A 619 29.86 -33.67 -8.74
CA ARG A 619 29.27 -34.95 -8.27
C ARG A 619 27.94 -35.25 -8.98
N MET A 620 27.14 -34.21 -9.21
CA MET A 620 25.86 -34.32 -9.92
C MET A 620 26.04 -34.71 -11.40
N LEU A 621 27.06 -34.18 -12.08
CA LEU A 621 27.37 -34.51 -13.47
C LEU A 621 27.91 -35.95 -13.61
N GLU A 622 28.71 -36.40 -12.65
CA GLU A 622 29.29 -37.75 -12.61
C GLU A 622 28.23 -38.85 -12.41
N THR A 623 27.16 -38.56 -11.66
CA THR A 623 26.12 -39.55 -11.30
C THR A 623 25.03 -39.75 -12.37
N ARG A 624 25.09 -39.07 -13.53
CA ARG A 624 24.12 -39.17 -14.66
C ARG A 624 22.64 -39.21 -14.22
N GLY A 625 22.28 -38.40 -13.21
CA GLY A 625 20.95 -38.44 -12.58
C GLY A 625 20.76 -37.40 -11.49
N GLY A 626 21.12 -36.14 -11.76
CA GLY A 626 21.07 -35.05 -10.78
C GLY A 626 19.65 -34.70 -10.31
N ASP A 627 19.47 -34.62 -9.00
CA ASP A 627 18.24 -34.13 -8.37
C ASP A 627 18.07 -32.61 -8.56
N GLU A 628 16.84 -32.15 -8.77
CA GLU A 628 16.55 -30.73 -9.07
C GLU A 628 16.96 -29.79 -7.93
N ILE A 629 16.95 -30.25 -6.67
CA ILE A 629 17.44 -29.49 -5.51
C ILE A 629 18.93 -29.19 -5.66
N THR A 630 19.76 -30.17 -6.01
CA THR A 630 21.21 -29.99 -6.19
C THR A 630 21.50 -28.97 -7.30
N ARG A 631 20.70 -28.99 -8.38
CA ARG A 631 20.80 -28.00 -9.46
C ARG A 631 20.42 -26.60 -8.99
N GLN A 632 19.31 -26.47 -8.25
CA GLN A 632 18.86 -25.18 -7.71
C GLN A 632 19.87 -24.60 -6.70
N LEU A 633 20.43 -25.43 -5.82
CA LEU A 633 21.42 -25.01 -4.81
C LEU A 633 22.80 -24.69 -5.41
N SER A 634 23.24 -25.43 -6.43
CA SER A 634 24.52 -25.14 -7.10
C SER A 634 24.48 -23.88 -7.97
N ALA A 635 23.29 -23.47 -8.42
CA ALA A 635 23.10 -22.24 -9.20
C ALA A 635 22.77 -21.00 -8.35
N TRP A 636 22.47 -21.17 -7.06
CA TRP A 636 22.08 -20.08 -6.18
C TRP A 636 23.30 -19.34 -5.63
N ASP A 637 23.50 -18.08 -6.00
CA ASP A 637 24.55 -17.24 -5.42
C ASP A 637 23.93 -16.22 -4.45
N PRO A 638 23.95 -16.48 -3.13
CA PRO A 638 23.41 -15.57 -2.12
C PRO A 638 24.19 -14.25 -2.01
N PHE A 639 25.38 -14.18 -2.64
CA PHE A 639 26.24 -13.00 -2.60
C PHE A 639 26.11 -12.15 -3.87
N SER A 640 25.30 -12.58 -4.83
CA SER A 640 25.01 -11.85 -6.06
C SER A 640 23.80 -10.94 -5.90
N ASN A 641 23.75 -9.86 -6.69
CA ASN A 641 22.57 -9.00 -6.81
C ASN A 641 21.50 -9.57 -7.75
N LYS A 642 21.46 -10.90 -7.94
CA LYS A 642 20.48 -11.55 -8.81
C LYS A 642 19.36 -12.16 -7.97
N THR A 643 18.13 -11.99 -8.43
CA THR A 643 16.97 -12.60 -7.81
C THR A 643 17.01 -14.12 -7.96
N SER A 644 16.83 -14.85 -6.86
CA SER A 644 16.58 -16.28 -6.88
C SER A 644 15.16 -16.59 -7.37
N LEU A 645 15.01 -17.60 -8.24
CA LEU A 645 13.70 -18.04 -8.74
C LEU A 645 12.88 -18.83 -7.71
N TRP A 646 13.46 -19.13 -6.55
CA TRP A 646 12.83 -19.87 -5.47
C TRP A 646 13.22 -19.29 -4.11
N PHE A 647 12.37 -19.52 -3.12
CA PHE A 647 12.55 -19.14 -1.73
C PHE A 647 12.29 -20.33 -0.80
N ASP A 648 13.21 -20.53 0.15
CA ASP A 648 13.08 -21.51 1.21
C ASP A 648 13.63 -20.96 2.53
N PRO A 649 12.82 -20.95 3.62
CA PRO A 649 13.20 -20.30 4.87
C PRO A 649 14.28 -21.07 5.65
N GLU A 650 14.34 -22.39 5.51
CA GLU A 650 15.37 -23.19 6.16
C GLU A 650 16.73 -22.90 5.52
N TRP A 651 16.79 -22.88 4.19
CA TRP A 651 18.01 -22.63 3.45
C TRP A 651 18.48 -21.19 3.54
N MET A 652 17.58 -20.24 3.25
CA MET A 652 17.93 -18.83 3.11
C MET A 652 18.05 -18.14 4.47
N PHE A 653 17.30 -18.57 5.49
CA PHE A 653 17.24 -17.90 6.80
C PHE A 653 17.63 -18.77 8.00
N GLY A 654 17.79 -20.09 7.83
CA GLY A 654 18.00 -21.00 8.96
C GLY A 654 16.76 -21.17 9.84
N VAL A 655 15.57 -20.97 9.28
CA VAL A 655 14.30 -21.08 10.01
C VAL A 655 13.56 -22.34 9.58
N GLU A 656 13.63 -23.38 10.42
CA GLU A 656 13.03 -24.69 10.16
C GLU A 656 11.56 -24.77 10.59
N ASP A 657 11.22 -24.19 11.74
CA ASP A 657 9.87 -24.32 12.32
C ASP A 657 8.85 -23.28 11.79
N GLY A 658 9.18 -22.53 10.75
CA GLY A 658 8.37 -21.40 10.28
C GLY A 658 8.43 -20.15 11.18
N PHE A 659 7.53 -19.20 10.94
CA PHE A 659 7.53 -17.87 11.55
C PHE A 659 6.39 -17.68 12.54
N SER A 660 6.65 -16.94 13.62
CA SER A 660 5.62 -16.57 14.61
C SER A 660 4.69 -15.50 14.07
N ILE A 661 5.21 -14.59 13.24
CA ILE A 661 4.47 -13.50 12.60
C ILE A 661 4.84 -13.46 11.11
N VAL A 662 3.84 -13.41 10.22
CA VAL A 662 4.04 -13.08 8.80
C VAL A 662 3.22 -11.84 8.46
N ILE A 663 3.88 -10.78 8.02
CA ILE A 663 3.27 -9.46 7.81
C ILE A 663 3.65 -8.92 6.43
N ALA A 664 2.71 -8.35 5.66
CA ALA A 664 3.04 -7.86 4.32
C ALA A 664 2.06 -6.81 3.77
N ASN A 665 2.59 -6.03 2.82
CA ASN A 665 1.80 -5.33 1.80
C ASN A 665 2.10 -5.96 0.42
N PRO A 666 1.38 -7.01 0.01
CA PRO A 666 1.68 -7.75 -1.21
C PRO A 666 1.30 -6.98 -2.50
N PRO A 667 1.83 -7.40 -3.66
CA PRO A 667 1.56 -6.76 -4.96
C PRO A 667 0.11 -6.91 -5.47
N TYR A 668 -0.49 -5.81 -5.94
CA TYR A 668 -1.89 -5.71 -6.36
C TYR A 668 -2.11 -5.90 -7.88
N LEU A 669 -1.97 -7.13 -8.38
CA LEU A 669 -2.07 -7.42 -9.82
C LEU A 669 -3.26 -8.32 -10.16
N LYS A 670 -4.03 -7.97 -11.20
CA LYS A 670 -5.13 -8.81 -11.70
C LYS A 670 -4.68 -9.71 -12.83
N GLU A 671 -5.06 -10.99 -12.80
CA GLU A 671 -4.64 -12.00 -13.80
C GLU A 671 -4.99 -11.59 -15.25
N ARG A 672 -6.16 -10.97 -15.46
CA ARG A 672 -6.64 -10.60 -16.80
C ARG A 672 -5.65 -9.71 -17.55
N SER A 673 -4.97 -8.81 -16.85
CA SER A 673 -4.01 -7.87 -17.44
C SER A 673 -2.56 -8.35 -17.37
N ASN A 674 -2.26 -9.34 -16.52
CA ASN A 674 -0.88 -9.71 -16.14
C ASN A 674 -0.59 -11.22 -16.26
N LYS A 675 -1.19 -11.92 -17.23
CA LYS A 675 -1.09 -13.39 -17.35
C LYS A 675 0.34 -13.95 -17.32
N HIS A 676 1.32 -13.22 -17.84
CA HIS A 676 2.72 -13.66 -17.89
C HIS A 676 3.32 -13.84 -16.49
N ILE A 677 3.02 -12.93 -15.55
CA ILE A 677 3.47 -12.99 -14.14
C ILE A 677 2.88 -14.22 -13.44
N PHE A 678 1.60 -14.50 -13.69
CA PHE A 678 0.92 -15.67 -13.12
C PHE A 678 1.45 -16.99 -13.70
N ALA A 679 1.90 -17.00 -14.96
CA ALA A 679 2.32 -18.21 -15.64
C ALA A 679 3.55 -18.87 -14.99
N GLU A 680 4.46 -18.08 -14.43
CA GLU A 680 5.63 -18.60 -13.72
C GLU A 680 5.23 -19.34 -12.44
N VAL A 681 4.42 -18.70 -11.59
CA VAL A 681 3.91 -19.32 -10.36
C VAL A 681 3.05 -20.53 -10.67
N ASN A 682 2.19 -20.47 -11.69
CA ASN A 682 1.28 -21.55 -12.10
C ASN A 682 2.00 -22.84 -12.53
N LYS A 683 3.26 -22.76 -12.96
CA LYS A 683 4.06 -23.95 -13.31
C LYS A 683 4.56 -24.70 -12.06
N SER A 684 4.69 -24.00 -10.93
CA SER A 684 5.11 -24.61 -9.66
C SER A 684 4.01 -25.47 -9.04
N GLU A 685 4.39 -26.41 -8.17
CA GLU A 685 3.43 -27.22 -7.40
C GLU A 685 2.52 -26.37 -6.51
N PHE A 686 3.06 -25.29 -5.93
CA PHE A 686 2.30 -24.31 -5.16
C PHE A 686 1.22 -23.63 -6.01
N GLY A 687 1.59 -23.16 -7.21
CA GLY A 687 0.65 -22.55 -8.15
C GLY A 687 -0.43 -23.51 -8.61
N LYS A 688 -0.09 -24.75 -8.97
CA LYS A 688 -1.07 -25.78 -9.36
C LYS A 688 -2.09 -26.05 -8.26
N LYS A 689 -1.65 -26.06 -6.99
CA LYS A 689 -2.52 -26.28 -5.83
C LYS A 689 -3.50 -25.13 -5.63
N TYR A 690 -3.02 -23.89 -5.63
CA TYR A 690 -3.79 -22.72 -5.18
C TYR A 690 -4.32 -21.79 -6.28
N HIS A 691 -3.90 -21.95 -7.55
CA HIS A 691 -4.40 -21.13 -8.66
C HIS A 691 -5.91 -21.22 -8.81
N GLN A 692 -6.52 -20.07 -9.09
CA GLN A 692 -7.92 -19.93 -9.45
C GLN A 692 -8.07 -18.87 -10.55
N GLY A 693 -8.82 -19.20 -11.60
CA GLY A 693 -9.03 -18.26 -12.70
C GLY A 693 -9.70 -16.96 -12.25
N LYS A 694 -9.24 -15.82 -12.78
CA LYS A 694 -9.66 -14.45 -12.45
C LYS A 694 -9.32 -14.03 -11.01
N MET A 695 -8.30 -14.63 -10.39
CA MET A 695 -7.81 -14.22 -9.08
C MET A 695 -6.94 -12.95 -9.14
N ASP A 696 -6.75 -12.33 -7.98
CA ASP A 696 -5.73 -11.30 -7.77
C ASP A 696 -4.44 -11.95 -7.27
N PHE A 697 -3.29 -11.42 -7.67
CA PHE A 697 -1.98 -12.05 -7.47
C PHE A 697 -1.62 -12.19 -5.99
N TRP A 698 -2.00 -11.19 -5.17
CA TRP A 698 -1.77 -11.22 -3.72
C TRP A 698 -2.43 -12.41 -3.02
N PHE A 699 -3.44 -13.07 -3.60
CA PHE A 699 -4.04 -14.28 -3.01
C PHE A 699 -3.00 -15.39 -2.82
N TYR A 700 -2.01 -15.49 -3.71
CA TYR A 700 -0.88 -16.41 -3.53
C TYR A 700 -0.06 -16.09 -2.28
N PHE A 701 0.14 -14.81 -1.97
CA PHE A 701 0.90 -14.42 -0.80
C PHE A 701 0.19 -14.80 0.49
N LEU A 702 -1.14 -14.67 0.58
CA LEU A 702 -1.86 -15.14 1.76
C LEU A 702 -1.84 -16.68 1.87
N HIS A 703 -1.97 -17.40 0.75
CA HIS A 703 -1.75 -18.85 0.76
C HIS A 703 -0.34 -19.21 1.26
N LYS A 704 0.69 -18.50 0.80
CA LYS A 704 2.08 -18.75 1.21
C LYS A 704 2.32 -18.36 2.67
N ALA A 705 1.74 -17.26 3.16
CA ALA A 705 1.81 -16.87 4.56
C ALA A 705 1.24 -17.95 5.48
N ILE A 706 0.12 -18.59 5.10
CA ILE A 706 -0.42 -19.72 5.85
C ILE A 706 0.59 -20.88 5.89
N ASP A 707 1.30 -21.17 4.79
CA ASP A 707 2.32 -22.23 4.77
C ASP A 707 3.54 -21.89 5.65
N LEU A 708 3.95 -20.61 5.68
CA LEU A 708 5.14 -20.13 6.40
C LEU A 708 4.91 -19.85 7.89
N THR A 709 3.67 -19.66 8.32
CA THR A 709 3.34 -19.30 9.71
C THR A 709 3.20 -20.55 10.59
N LYS A 710 3.72 -20.49 11.81
CA LYS A 710 3.53 -21.51 12.86
C LYS A 710 2.05 -21.67 13.21
N ASN A 711 1.66 -22.85 13.70
CA ASN A 711 0.33 -22.99 14.32
C ASN A 711 0.19 -22.00 15.48
N ASN A 712 -0.98 -21.38 15.59
CA ASN A 712 -1.27 -20.24 16.45
C ASN A 712 -0.49 -18.94 16.16
N GLY A 713 0.39 -18.90 15.16
CA GLY A 713 1.08 -17.66 14.76
C GLY A 713 0.14 -16.61 14.17
N ALA A 714 0.63 -15.38 14.07
CA ALA A 714 -0.09 -14.23 13.54
C ALA A 714 0.22 -13.99 12.05
N ILE A 715 -0.79 -13.59 11.29
CA ILE A 715 -0.64 -13.13 9.90
C ILE A 715 -1.31 -11.76 9.80
N SER A 716 -0.66 -10.75 9.20
CA SER A 716 -1.29 -9.44 8.99
C SER A 716 -1.00 -8.87 7.61
N TYR A 717 -2.07 -8.51 6.89
CA TYR A 717 -1.98 -8.13 5.49
C TYR A 717 -2.83 -6.88 5.23
N ILE A 718 -2.24 -5.90 4.54
CA ILE A 718 -3.01 -4.83 3.88
C ILE A 718 -3.29 -5.24 2.44
N THR A 719 -4.56 -5.30 2.04
CA THR A 719 -4.95 -5.76 0.70
C THR A 719 -6.21 -5.06 0.18
N SER A 720 -6.67 -5.42 -1.01
CA SER A 720 -7.92 -4.91 -1.57
C SER A 720 -9.12 -5.63 -0.94
N ARG A 721 -10.15 -4.90 -0.51
CA ARG A 721 -11.36 -5.46 0.12
C ARG A 721 -12.15 -6.41 -0.79
N TYR A 722 -12.08 -6.26 -2.12
CA TYR A 722 -12.97 -6.94 -3.07
C TYR A 722 -12.96 -8.48 -3.05
N TRP A 723 -11.94 -9.12 -2.48
CA TRP A 723 -11.82 -10.57 -2.47
C TRP A 723 -12.95 -11.26 -1.71
N ILE A 724 -13.52 -10.60 -0.68
CA ILE A 724 -14.56 -11.16 0.20
C ILE A 724 -15.78 -11.70 -0.56
N ASN A 725 -16.10 -11.11 -1.73
CA ASN A 725 -17.25 -11.49 -2.57
C ASN A 725 -16.81 -11.83 -4.01
N SER A 726 -15.55 -12.24 -4.20
CA SER A 726 -14.99 -12.51 -5.52
C SER A 726 -14.98 -14.00 -5.83
N ARG A 727 -15.59 -14.38 -6.96
CA ARG A 727 -15.45 -15.74 -7.52
C ARG A 727 -14.00 -16.13 -7.83
N GLY A 728 -13.08 -15.16 -7.98
CA GLY A 728 -11.66 -15.45 -8.14
C GLY A 728 -10.97 -15.89 -6.83
N ALA A 729 -11.62 -15.67 -5.68
CA ALA A 729 -11.08 -15.91 -4.35
C ALA A 729 -11.63 -17.16 -3.66
N ALA A 730 -12.49 -17.96 -4.30
CA ALA A 730 -13.21 -19.05 -3.62
C ALA A 730 -12.29 -20.05 -2.92
N LYS A 731 -11.19 -20.50 -3.57
CA LYS A 731 -10.17 -21.36 -2.95
C LYS A 731 -9.50 -20.69 -1.75
N LEU A 732 -9.22 -19.40 -1.83
CA LEU A 732 -8.63 -18.64 -0.72
C LEU A 732 -9.61 -18.54 0.44
N ILE A 733 -10.86 -18.16 0.19
CA ILE A 733 -11.93 -18.05 1.20
C ILE A 733 -12.12 -19.40 1.89
N LYS A 734 -12.18 -20.49 1.13
CA LYS A 734 -12.27 -21.84 1.69
C LYS A 734 -11.10 -22.13 2.63
N ARG A 735 -9.87 -21.80 2.22
CA ARG A 735 -8.66 -22.01 3.04
C ARG A 735 -8.67 -21.16 4.32
N VAL A 736 -9.00 -19.87 4.20
CA VAL A 736 -9.12 -18.95 5.34
C VAL A 736 -10.18 -19.48 6.32
N SER A 737 -11.32 -19.94 5.82
CA SER A 737 -12.39 -20.49 6.66
C SER A 737 -11.98 -21.75 7.42
N SER A 738 -11.07 -22.57 6.88
CA SER A 738 -10.65 -23.83 7.49
C SER A 738 -9.41 -23.73 8.37
N GLU A 739 -8.47 -22.83 8.07
CA GLU A 739 -7.15 -22.78 8.72
C GLU A 739 -6.95 -21.53 9.58
N LEU A 740 -7.73 -20.45 9.35
CA LEU A 740 -7.54 -19.17 10.00
C LEU A 740 -8.78 -18.72 10.79
N SER A 741 -8.52 -17.86 11.77
CA SER A 741 -9.53 -17.00 12.39
C SER A 741 -9.10 -15.55 12.27
N PHE A 742 -10.04 -14.67 11.94
CA PHE A 742 -9.83 -13.24 12.07
C PHE A 742 -9.65 -12.89 13.56
N VAL A 743 -8.79 -11.91 13.82
CA VAL A 743 -8.62 -11.27 15.14
C VAL A 743 -9.07 -9.81 15.04
N SER A 744 -8.62 -9.13 13.98
CA SER A 744 -9.06 -7.79 13.60
C SER A 744 -9.26 -7.71 12.09
N PHE A 745 -10.29 -6.98 11.66
CA PHE A 745 -10.54 -6.61 10.28
C PHE A 745 -10.86 -5.12 10.21
N ILE A 746 -10.00 -4.33 9.56
CA ILE A 746 -10.24 -2.92 9.29
C ILE A 746 -10.62 -2.75 7.83
N ASP A 747 -11.79 -2.19 7.61
CA ASP A 747 -12.29 -1.72 6.32
C ASP A 747 -11.95 -0.24 6.14
N ILE A 748 -10.98 0.04 5.28
CA ILE A 748 -10.49 1.40 5.02
C ILE A 748 -11.36 2.10 3.93
N GLY A 749 -12.46 1.47 3.52
CA GLY A 749 -13.49 2.12 2.72
C GLY A 749 -12.99 2.67 1.38
N LYS A 750 -13.48 3.85 0.97
CA LYS A 750 -13.08 4.54 -0.28
C LYS A 750 -11.81 5.38 -0.14
N LEU A 751 -11.15 5.32 1.00
CA LEU A 751 -10.03 6.19 1.32
C LEU A 751 -8.84 5.82 0.45
N LYS A 752 -8.25 6.83 -0.20
CA LYS A 752 -7.00 6.66 -0.94
C LYS A 752 -5.86 6.51 0.07
N VAL A 753 -5.69 5.30 0.59
CA VAL A 753 -4.49 4.94 1.36
C VAL A 753 -3.23 5.15 0.50
N PHE A 754 -3.37 4.93 -0.80
CA PHE A 754 -2.33 5.15 -1.80
C PHE A 754 -2.85 6.11 -2.87
N ASP A 755 -2.20 7.27 -3.03
CA ASP A 755 -2.60 8.35 -3.97
C ASP A 755 -2.89 7.87 -5.41
N SER A 756 -2.25 6.76 -5.81
CA SER A 756 -2.28 6.19 -7.16
C SER A 756 -3.17 4.95 -7.35
N ILE A 757 -3.80 4.39 -6.31
CA ILE A 757 -4.66 3.19 -6.45
C ILE A 757 -6.14 3.58 -6.28
N ALA A 758 -6.94 3.29 -7.31
CA ALA A 758 -8.39 3.29 -7.18
C ALA A 758 -8.84 1.95 -6.59
N GLY A 759 -9.37 1.93 -5.36
CA GLY A 759 -9.90 0.72 -4.75
C GLY A 759 -10.29 0.90 -3.29
N GLN A 760 -11.05 -0.06 -2.76
CA GLN A 760 -11.28 -0.17 -1.33
C GLN A 760 -10.19 -1.06 -0.71
N HIS A 761 -9.51 -0.55 0.31
CA HIS A 761 -8.44 -1.28 1.01
C HIS A 761 -8.94 -1.84 2.35
N MET A 762 -8.26 -2.86 2.84
CA MET A 762 -8.50 -3.45 4.15
C MET A 762 -7.17 -3.80 4.81
N VAL A 763 -7.16 -3.83 6.14
CA VAL A 763 -6.10 -4.44 6.95
C VAL A 763 -6.72 -5.57 7.75
N ALA A 764 -6.19 -6.78 7.63
CA ALA A 764 -6.69 -7.93 8.37
C ALA A 764 -5.58 -8.62 9.14
N VAL A 765 -5.85 -8.88 10.43
CA VAL A 765 -5.00 -9.67 11.33
C VAL A 765 -5.68 -11.01 11.54
N TYR A 766 -4.94 -12.08 11.29
CA TYR A 766 -5.38 -13.46 11.42
C TYR A 766 -4.53 -14.20 12.46
N LYS A 767 -5.14 -15.20 13.09
CA LYS A 767 -4.45 -16.22 13.86
C LYS A 767 -4.55 -17.55 13.11
N LYS A 768 -3.45 -18.30 12.99
CA LYS A 768 -3.43 -19.62 12.32
C LYS A 768 -3.97 -20.73 13.23
N THR A 769 -5.27 -20.69 13.48
CA THR A 769 -6.06 -21.67 14.24
C THR A 769 -7.55 -21.31 14.13
N LYS A 770 -8.44 -22.16 14.63
CA LYS A 770 -9.91 -21.97 14.65
C LYS A 770 -10.50 -21.70 16.04
N ASP A 771 -9.65 -21.36 17.02
CA ASP A 771 -10.08 -21.18 18.42
C ASP A 771 -10.67 -19.79 18.73
N VAL A 772 -10.53 -18.82 17.84
CA VAL A 772 -11.06 -17.46 18.02
C VAL A 772 -12.50 -17.38 17.53
N LYS A 773 -13.46 -17.30 18.45
CA LYS A 773 -14.90 -17.30 18.12
C LYS A 773 -15.38 -16.02 17.46
N SER A 774 -14.84 -14.88 17.85
CA SER A 774 -15.25 -13.55 17.40
C SER A 774 -14.04 -12.65 17.19
N PHE A 775 -14.20 -11.61 16.37
CA PHE A 775 -13.14 -10.68 16.01
C PHE A 775 -13.67 -9.25 15.95
N VAL A 776 -12.76 -8.29 16.05
CA VAL A 776 -13.08 -6.87 15.97
C VAL A 776 -13.14 -6.46 14.50
N TYR A 777 -14.28 -5.95 14.05
CA TYR A 777 -14.42 -5.29 12.75
C TYR A 777 -14.47 -3.77 12.96
N LYS A 778 -13.56 -3.06 12.28
CA LYS A 778 -13.47 -1.60 12.28
C LYS A 778 -13.76 -1.08 10.88
N LYS A 779 -14.51 0.01 10.74
CA LYS A 779 -14.82 0.67 9.47
C LYS A 779 -14.45 2.14 9.55
N LEU A 780 -13.52 2.58 8.71
CA LEU A 780 -13.10 3.97 8.60
C LEU A 780 -13.92 4.70 7.52
N GLU A 781 -14.29 5.95 7.80
CA GLU A 781 -15.16 6.75 6.91
C GLU A 781 -14.40 7.85 6.13
N ASN A 782 -13.45 8.56 6.77
CA ASN A 782 -12.83 9.80 6.23
C ASN A 782 -11.31 9.75 6.03
N ASP A 783 -10.53 9.23 6.97
CA ASP A 783 -9.06 9.11 6.87
C ASP A 783 -8.50 8.01 7.80
N ILE A 784 -7.19 7.79 7.77
CA ILE A 784 -6.51 6.75 8.59
C ILE A 784 -6.09 7.21 9.99
N SER A 785 -6.45 8.43 10.42
CA SER A 785 -5.95 9.01 11.68
C SER A 785 -6.45 8.28 12.92
N ASP A 786 -7.60 7.59 12.84
CA ASP A 786 -8.20 6.84 13.95
C ASP A 786 -7.96 5.34 13.84
N ILE A 787 -7.06 4.87 12.96
CA ILE A 787 -6.87 3.42 12.72
C ILE A 787 -6.49 2.64 14.00
N GLY A 788 -5.77 3.28 14.91
CA GLY A 788 -5.34 2.71 16.20
C GLY A 788 -6.39 2.80 17.31
N GLU A 789 -7.50 3.51 17.11
CA GLU A 789 -8.51 3.70 18.16
C GLU A 789 -9.31 2.41 18.40
N ASN A 790 -9.71 2.21 19.66
CA ASN A 790 -10.46 1.03 20.12
C ASN A 790 -11.88 1.35 20.58
N TYR A 791 -12.38 2.54 20.25
CA TYR A 791 -13.75 3.00 20.49
C TYR A 791 -14.31 3.69 19.25
N ASP A 792 -15.64 3.82 19.19
CA ASP A 792 -16.30 4.54 18.10
C ASP A 792 -15.92 6.03 18.10
N THR A 793 -15.61 6.56 16.92
CA THR A 793 -15.38 7.99 16.65
C THR A 793 -16.27 8.43 15.48
N PRO A 794 -16.36 9.73 15.16
CA PRO A 794 -17.01 10.19 13.93
C PRO A 794 -16.39 9.61 12.65
N ASN A 795 -15.12 9.19 12.70
CA ASN A 795 -14.38 8.64 11.56
C ASN A 795 -14.20 7.10 11.63
N LEU A 796 -14.45 6.47 12.78
CA LEU A 796 -14.30 5.03 13.00
C LEU A 796 -15.55 4.40 13.62
N LYS A 797 -16.06 3.35 13.00
CA LYS A 797 -17.12 2.49 13.58
C LYS A 797 -16.60 1.10 13.90
N ILE A 798 -16.91 0.58 15.09
CA ILE A 798 -16.40 -0.69 15.61
C ILE A 798 -17.56 -1.63 15.93
N LYS A 799 -17.41 -2.91 15.59
CA LYS A 799 -18.34 -3.98 15.99
C LYS A 799 -17.60 -5.30 16.20
N SER A 800 -18.24 -6.22 16.92
CA SER A 800 -17.76 -7.59 17.07
C SER A 800 -18.51 -8.50 16.10
N LEU A 801 -17.78 -9.31 15.32
CA LEU A 801 -18.34 -10.28 14.37
C LEU A 801 -17.89 -11.70 14.72
N SER A 802 -18.68 -12.71 14.33
CA SER A 802 -18.35 -14.13 14.55
C SER A 802 -17.46 -14.69 13.44
N ASN A 803 -16.44 -15.46 13.81
CA ASN A 803 -15.57 -16.18 12.86
C ASN A 803 -16.25 -17.39 12.20
N VAL A 804 -17.50 -17.69 12.55
CA VAL A 804 -18.25 -18.83 11.99
C VAL A 804 -19.35 -18.35 11.05
N SER A 805 -20.17 -17.38 11.48
CA SER A 805 -21.35 -16.96 10.73
C SER A 805 -21.07 -16.08 9.52
N ILE A 806 -19.86 -15.54 9.39
CA ILE A 806 -19.49 -14.65 8.27
C ILE A 806 -19.30 -15.39 6.94
N TYR A 807 -19.16 -16.71 6.93
CA TYR A 807 -18.88 -17.48 5.71
C TYR A 807 -20.17 -18.04 5.09
N SER A 808 -20.42 -17.76 3.80
CA SER A 808 -21.56 -18.30 3.06
C SER A 808 -21.25 -18.44 1.57
N ASN A 809 -21.47 -19.61 0.97
CA ASN A 809 -21.31 -19.86 -0.48
C ASN A 809 -19.98 -19.35 -1.09
N ASP A 810 -18.85 -19.63 -0.43
CA ASP A 810 -17.53 -19.12 -0.81
C ASP A 810 -17.41 -17.58 -0.79
N GLU A 811 -18.21 -16.88 0.02
CA GLU A 811 -18.15 -15.44 0.28
C GLU A 811 -17.97 -15.17 1.79
N ILE A 812 -17.45 -13.97 2.11
CA ILE A 812 -17.33 -13.45 3.48
C ILE A 812 -18.25 -12.24 3.63
N ILE A 813 -19.23 -12.35 4.52
CA ILE A 813 -20.26 -11.36 4.79
C ILE A 813 -19.91 -10.64 6.08
N LEU A 814 -19.56 -9.35 5.96
CA LEU A 814 -19.13 -8.51 7.10
C LEU A 814 -20.22 -7.52 7.55
N GLU A 815 -21.39 -7.52 6.91
CA GLU A 815 -22.55 -6.67 7.24
C GLU A 815 -23.69 -7.53 7.76
N ASP A 816 -24.47 -7.00 8.71
CA ASP A 816 -25.64 -7.69 9.25
C ASP A 816 -26.69 -7.80 8.14
N ARG A 817 -26.91 -9.01 7.65
CA ARG A 817 -28.09 -9.29 6.83
C ARG A 817 -29.26 -9.40 7.80
N HIS A 818 -30.22 -8.48 7.69
CA HIS A 818 -31.54 -8.73 8.26
C HIS A 818 -32.08 -10.02 7.64
N GLU A 819 -32.30 -11.04 8.47
CA GLU A 819 -33.04 -12.23 8.05
C GLU A 819 -34.50 -11.80 7.87
N ILE A 820 -34.87 -11.55 6.62
CA ILE A 820 -36.25 -11.26 6.27
C ILE A 820 -36.99 -12.59 6.26
N ASN A 821 -37.87 -12.78 7.24
CA ASN A 821 -38.66 -14.00 7.38
C ASN A 821 -39.79 -14.07 6.32
N ASP A 822 -40.24 -15.29 6.04
CA ASP A 822 -41.32 -15.63 5.09
C ASP A 822 -41.10 -15.07 3.66
N VAL A 823 -39.89 -15.23 3.15
CA VAL A 823 -39.54 -14.83 1.77
C VAL A 823 -39.15 -16.03 0.92
N LEU A 824 -39.39 -15.89 -0.38
CA LEU A 824 -38.80 -16.72 -1.42
C LEU A 824 -37.71 -15.91 -2.14
N LEU A 825 -36.71 -16.60 -2.68
CA LEU A 825 -35.73 -15.95 -3.54
C LEU A 825 -36.35 -15.69 -4.91
N LEU A 826 -36.13 -14.52 -5.51
CA LEU A 826 -36.67 -14.21 -6.84
C LEU A 826 -36.38 -15.31 -7.87
N GLY A 827 -35.21 -15.94 -7.82
CA GLY A 827 -34.83 -17.03 -8.72
C GLY A 827 -35.62 -18.32 -8.56
N SER A 828 -36.36 -18.52 -7.46
CA SER A 828 -37.26 -19.67 -7.32
C SER A 828 -38.61 -19.43 -8.01
N ILE A 829 -39.03 -18.17 -8.17
CA ILE A 829 -40.34 -17.80 -8.74
C ILE A 829 -40.27 -17.16 -10.14
N CYS A 830 -39.09 -16.71 -10.56
CA CYS A 830 -38.83 -16.08 -11.86
C CYS A 830 -37.56 -16.62 -12.50
N ASP A 831 -37.55 -16.68 -13.83
CA ASP A 831 -36.33 -16.92 -14.60
C ASP A 831 -35.76 -15.58 -15.07
N THR A 832 -34.43 -15.46 -15.03
CA THR A 832 -33.73 -14.23 -15.41
C THR A 832 -32.64 -14.50 -16.45
N SER A 833 -32.51 -13.59 -17.42
CA SER A 833 -31.48 -13.67 -18.46
C SER A 833 -30.90 -12.30 -18.78
N VAL A 834 -29.60 -12.25 -19.07
CA VAL A 834 -29.02 -11.09 -19.76
C VAL A 834 -29.48 -11.07 -21.22
N GLY A 835 -29.48 -9.88 -21.84
CA GLY A 835 -29.82 -9.73 -23.24
C GLY A 835 -28.87 -10.43 -24.23
N VAL A 836 -29.16 -10.25 -25.51
CA VAL A 836 -28.37 -10.80 -26.61
C VAL A 836 -26.99 -10.12 -26.68
N GLN A 837 -26.03 -10.79 -27.29
CA GLN A 837 -24.72 -10.20 -27.59
C GLN A 837 -24.47 -10.27 -29.09
N GLU A 838 -24.51 -9.11 -29.74
CA GLU A 838 -24.54 -8.91 -31.19
C GLU A 838 -23.15 -9.02 -31.79
N SER A 839 -22.20 -8.24 -31.26
CA SER A 839 -20.75 -8.24 -31.58
C SER A 839 -20.41 -8.29 -33.09
N PRO A 840 -20.47 -7.14 -33.80
CA PRO A 840 -20.87 -5.82 -33.32
C PRO A 840 -22.35 -5.52 -33.54
N ASP A 841 -22.90 -4.61 -32.73
CA ASP A 841 -24.18 -3.95 -32.99
C ASP A 841 -24.07 -3.00 -34.21
N LYS A 842 -23.10 -2.09 -34.16
CA LYS A 842 -22.78 -1.09 -35.19
C LYS A 842 -21.27 -0.96 -35.39
N ILE A 843 -20.84 -0.34 -36.49
CA ILE A 843 -19.43 -0.07 -36.75
C ILE A 843 -18.91 1.07 -35.87
N SER A 844 -17.83 0.83 -35.11
CA SER A 844 -17.17 1.85 -34.29
C SER A 844 -16.08 2.64 -35.04
N ASN A 845 -15.79 3.87 -34.59
CA ASN A 845 -14.68 4.69 -35.12
C ASN A 845 -13.33 3.95 -35.11
N LYS A 846 -13.08 3.17 -34.06
CA LYS A 846 -11.84 2.40 -33.92
C LYS A 846 -11.71 1.31 -34.98
N GLN A 847 -12.82 0.68 -35.36
CA GLN A 847 -12.85 -0.36 -36.39
C GLN A 847 -12.58 0.23 -37.77
N VAL A 848 -13.19 1.37 -38.10
CA VAL A 848 -12.98 2.07 -39.38
C VAL A 848 -11.51 2.49 -39.54
N ASN A 849 -10.92 3.09 -38.51
CA ASN A 849 -9.51 3.53 -38.53
C ASN A 849 -8.52 2.39 -38.74
N LYS A 850 -8.89 1.14 -38.43
CA LYS A 850 -8.03 -0.03 -38.58
C LYS A 850 -8.19 -0.73 -39.92
N ALA A 851 -9.39 -0.69 -40.53
CA ALA A 851 -9.73 -1.53 -41.68
C ALA A 851 -9.48 -0.89 -43.05
N SER A 852 -9.20 0.42 -43.15
CA SER A 852 -8.91 1.14 -44.41
C SER A 852 -9.97 0.97 -45.53
N ARG A 853 -11.23 0.67 -45.17
CA ARG A 853 -12.38 0.53 -46.08
C ARG A 853 -13.13 1.87 -46.20
N LYS A 854 -13.21 2.45 -47.40
CA LYS A 854 -13.88 3.75 -47.64
C LYS A 854 -15.41 3.64 -47.80
N ASP A 855 -15.93 2.43 -48.03
CA ASP A 855 -17.35 2.12 -48.25
C ASP A 855 -18.15 1.89 -46.96
N ILE A 856 -17.47 1.88 -45.80
CA ILE A 856 -18.06 1.64 -44.48
C ILE A 856 -17.80 2.84 -43.59
N ARG A 857 -18.84 3.33 -42.92
CA ARG A 857 -18.76 4.48 -42.02
C ARG A 857 -19.01 4.06 -40.57
N ALA A 858 -18.48 4.85 -39.65
CA ALA A 858 -18.79 4.66 -38.25
C ALA A 858 -20.29 4.97 -38.02
N GLY A 859 -20.96 4.10 -37.26
CA GLY A 859 -22.40 4.16 -37.02
C GLY A 859 -23.24 3.28 -37.94
N ASP A 860 -22.67 2.71 -39.01
CA ASP A 860 -23.37 1.76 -39.89
C ASP A 860 -23.86 0.55 -39.08
N GLY A 861 -25.16 0.23 -39.22
CA GLY A 861 -25.81 -0.91 -38.58
C GLY A 861 -25.34 -2.25 -39.13
N VAL A 862 -24.92 -3.15 -38.23
CA VAL A 862 -24.49 -4.50 -38.58
C VAL A 862 -25.59 -5.50 -38.22
N PHE A 863 -25.72 -5.84 -36.94
CA PHE A 863 -26.84 -6.66 -36.44
C PHE A 863 -27.99 -5.80 -35.90
N VAL A 864 -27.72 -4.55 -35.51
CA VAL A 864 -28.75 -3.60 -35.05
C VAL A 864 -28.92 -2.50 -36.09
N LEU A 865 -30.14 -2.36 -36.60
CA LEU A 865 -30.53 -1.46 -37.69
C LEU A 865 -31.46 -0.37 -37.17
N ASN A 866 -31.34 0.83 -37.72
CA ASN A 866 -32.39 1.85 -37.66
C ASN A 866 -33.41 1.67 -38.79
N GLN A 867 -34.52 2.43 -38.76
CA GLN A 867 -35.57 2.36 -39.76
C GLN A 867 -35.06 2.51 -41.21
N ALA A 868 -34.23 3.52 -41.49
CA ALA A 868 -33.70 3.75 -42.84
C ALA A 868 -32.77 2.61 -43.31
N GLU A 869 -32.01 2.00 -42.40
CA GLU A 869 -31.18 0.82 -42.71
C GLU A 869 -32.03 -0.42 -43.00
N LEU A 870 -33.13 -0.62 -42.27
CA LEU A 870 -34.08 -1.69 -42.52
C LEU A 870 -34.81 -1.51 -43.87
N ASP A 871 -35.21 -0.28 -44.19
CA ASP A 871 -35.84 0.07 -45.47
C ASP A 871 -34.89 -0.17 -46.66
N ASN A 872 -33.59 -0.02 -46.45
CA ASN A 872 -32.56 -0.35 -47.44
C ASN A 872 -32.29 -1.86 -47.54
N LEU A 873 -32.42 -2.60 -46.44
CA LEU A 873 -32.29 -4.06 -46.43
C LEU A 873 -33.41 -4.74 -47.23
N LYS A 874 -34.64 -4.21 -47.15
CA LYS A 874 -35.84 -4.74 -47.83
C LYS A 874 -36.04 -6.25 -47.58
N PRO A 875 -36.17 -6.67 -46.31
CA PRO A 875 -36.35 -8.08 -45.98
C PRO A 875 -37.61 -8.65 -46.64
N ASN A 876 -37.51 -9.86 -47.20
CA ASN A 876 -38.68 -10.59 -47.69
C ASN A 876 -39.47 -11.22 -46.52
N GLU A 877 -40.57 -11.94 -46.82
CA GLU A 877 -41.41 -12.57 -45.78
C GLU A 877 -40.63 -13.53 -44.86
N SER A 878 -39.72 -14.34 -45.42
CA SER A 878 -38.92 -15.27 -44.62
C SER A 878 -37.88 -14.55 -43.75
N GLU A 879 -37.25 -13.52 -44.30
CA GLU A 879 -36.25 -12.70 -43.58
C GLU A 879 -36.88 -11.84 -42.48
N SER A 880 -38.12 -11.38 -42.70
CA SER A 880 -38.88 -10.57 -41.74
C SER A 880 -39.11 -11.29 -40.42
N LEU A 881 -39.13 -12.63 -40.43
CA LEU A 881 -39.20 -13.44 -39.21
C LEU A 881 -37.96 -13.28 -38.31
N SER A 882 -36.81 -12.96 -38.89
CA SER A 882 -35.55 -12.72 -38.17
C SER A 882 -35.37 -11.27 -37.72
N ILE A 883 -36.20 -10.35 -38.21
CA ILE A 883 -36.16 -8.94 -37.82
C ILE A 883 -37.02 -8.74 -36.57
N LYS A 884 -36.39 -8.35 -35.47
CA LYS A 884 -37.04 -8.18 -34.16
C LYS A 884 -36.95 -6.75 -33.68
N ARG A 885 -38.01 -6.21 -33.07
CA ARG A 885 -37.95 -4.88 -32.45
C ARG A 885 -36.93 -4.92 -31.31
N TYR A 886 -36.06 -3.93 -31.25
CA TYR A 886 -34.91 -3.89 -30.35
C TYR A 886 -34.90 -2.61 -29.52
N LEU A 887 -34.52 -2.71 -28.25
CA LEU A 887 -34.43 -1.57 -27.34
C LEU A 887 -32.98 -1.16 -27.06
N ASP A 888 -32.76 0.14 -27.08
CA ASP A 888 -31.50 0.77 -26.69
C ASP A 888 -31.50 1.23 -25.22
N PRO A 889 -30.32 1.37 -24.58
CA PRO A 889 -30.15 1.81 -23.19
C PRO A 889 -30.98 3.04 -22.76
N ASN A 890 -31.25 3.97 -23.68
CA ASN A 890 -31.95 5.22 -23.36
C ASN A 890 -33.47 5.15 -23.57
N GLU A 891 -34.01 3.97 -23.92
CA GLU A 891 -35.43 3.77 -24.27
C GLU A 891 -36.23 3.13 -23.13
N ILE A 892 -35.59 2.92 -21.97
CA ILE A 892 -36.21 2.41 -20.75
C ILE A 892 -36.11 3.43 -19.65
N TYR A 893 -37.23 3.62 -18.95
CA TYR A 893 -37.37 4.39 -17.74
C TYR A 893 -38.28 3.64 -16.76
N LYS A 894 -38.41 4.12 -15.53
CA LYS A 894 -39.22 3.47 -14.48
C LYS A 894 -40.66 3.24 -14.96
N TYR A 895 -41.11 1.98 -14.93
CA TYR A 895 -42.42 1.51 -15.41
C TYR A 895 -42.74 1.71 -16.91
N GLY A 896 -41.79 2.09 -17.77
CA GLY A 896 -42.15 2.37 -19.17
C GLY A 896 -41.03 2.21 -20.19
N ILE A 897 -41.46 2.19 -21.44
CA ILE A 897 -40.62 1.94 -22.62
C ILE A 897 -40.98 2.97 -23.68
N ALA A 898 -39.97 3.64 -24.24
CA ALA A 898 -40.09 4.59 -25.34
C ALA A 898 -39.23 4.12 -26.53
N TRP A 899 -39.72 3.11 -27.25
CA TRP A 899 -39.02 2.51 -28.39
C TRP A 899 -38.87 3.51 -29.55
N ARG A 900 -37.67 3.60 -30.14
CA ARG A 900 -37.36 4.51 -31.25
C ARG A 900 -36.96 3.75 -32.52
N GLU A 901 -37.82 2.82 -32.93
CA GLU A 901 -37.75 2.16 -34.25
C GLU A 901 -36.40 1.51 -34.58
N LYS A 902 -35.83 0.81 -33.59
CA LYS A 902 -34.63 -0.02 -33.78
C LYS A 902 -34.98 -1.48 -33.93
N TYR A 903 -34.18 -2.16 -34.74
CA TYR A 903 -34.41 -3.54 -35.13
C TYR A 903 -33.15 -4.38 -35.01
N LEU A 904 -33.28 -5.62 -34.56
CA LEU A 904 -32.23 -6.61 -34.46
C LEU A 904 -32.43 -7.65 -35.56
N ILE A 905 -31.36 -7.97 -36.30
CA ILE A 905 -31.25 -9.19 -37.09
C ILE A 905 -30.96 -10.32 -36.10
N TYR A 906 -32.01 -10.99 -35.61
CA TYR A 906 -31.86 -12.10 -34.68
C TYR A 906 -31.40 -13.34 -35.45
N SER A 907 -30.14 -13.74 -35.22
CA SER A 907 -29.56 -14.93 -35.84
C SER A 907 -28.88 -15.82 -34.81
N ASP A 908 -29.58 -16.88 -34.42
CA ASP A 908 -29.04 -17.98 -33.63
C ASP A 908 -28.32 -19.02 -34.52
N LYS A 909 -28.08 -20.22 -33.99
CA LYS A 909 -27.39 -21.28 -34.74
C LYS A 909 -28.19 -21.73 -35.98
N GLU A 910 -29.50 -21.88 -35.85
CA GLU A 910 -30.38 -22.37 -36.92
C GLU A 910 -30.55 -21.30 -38.00
N VAL A 911 -30.87 -20.06 -37.60
CA VAL A 911 -31.05 -18.95 -38.52
C VAL A 911 -29.74 -18.62 -39.25
N LYS A 912 -28.59 -18.68 -38.56
CA LYS A 912 -27.27 -18.50 -39.18
C LYS A 912 -27.01 -19.50 -40.30
N ASP A 913 -27.36 -20.77 -40.09
CA ASP A 913 -27.16 -21.80 -41.10
C ASP A 913 -28.12 -21.60 -42.28
N LYS A 914 -29.37 -21.15 -42.04
CA LYS A 914 -30.29 -20.72 -43.10
C LYS A 914 -29.78 -19.52 -43.90
N ILE A 915 -29.24 -18.49 -43.24
CA ILE A 915 -28.60 -17.34 -43.90
C ILE A 915 -27.45 -17.80 -44.81
N ARG A 916 -26.74 -18.87 -44.43
CA ARG A 916 -25.62 -19.40 -45.22
C ARG A 916 -26.09 -20.17 -46.46
N THR A 917 -27.15 -20.98 -46.36
CA THR A 917 -27.46 -22.02 -47.37
C THR A 917 -28.77 -21.80 -48.13
N ASP A 918 -29.72 -21.05 -47.56
CA ASP A 918 -31.05 -20.85 -48.15
C ASP A 918 -31.11 -19.50 -48.88
N ASN A 919 -31.42 -19.54 -50.18
CA ASN A 919 -31.58 -18.35 -51.03
C ASN A 919 -32.71 -17.42 -50.54
N LYS A 920 -33.63 -17.89 -49.69
CA LYS A 920 -34.65 -17.05 -49.05
C LYS A 920 -34.05 -15.98 -48.12
N TYR A 921 -32.80 -16.11 -47.68
CA TYR A 921 -32.13 -15.14 -46.79
C TYR A 921 -31.09 -14.26 -47.52
N ALA A 922 -31.26 -14.09 -48.84
CA ALA A 922 -30.27 -13.42 -49.69
C ALA A 922 -30.00 -11.95 -49.32
N ASN A 923 -30.99 -11.18 -48.84
CA ASN A 923 -30.80 -9.77 -48.49
C ASN A 923 -30.04 -9.63 -47.18
N ILE A 924 -30.42 -10.39 -46.15
CA ILE A 924 -29.69 -10.44 -44.87
C ILE A 924 -28.25 -10.92 -45.09
N LYS A 925 -28.07 -11.97 -45.91
CA LYS A 925 -26.74 -12.48 -46.25
C LYS A 925 -25.90 -11.40 -46.93
N LYS A 926 -26.43 -10.74 -47.96
CA LYS A 926 -25.75 -9.65 -48.69
C LYS A 926 -25.36 -8.50 -47.76
N HIS A 927 -26.23 -8.13 -46.82
CA HIS A 927 -25.94 -7.09 -45.82
C HIS A 927 -24.81 -7.51 -44.87
N LEU A 928 -24.88 -8.70 -44.28
CA LEU A 928 -23.84 -9.16 -43.33
C LEU A 928 -22.50 -9.44 -44.03
N ASP A 929 -22.50 -9.91 -45.28
CA ASP A 929 -21.30 -10.09 -46.10
C ASP A 929 -20.51 -8.77 -46.26
N LYS A 930 -21.21 -7.63 -46.35
CA LYS A 930 -20.56 -6.31 -46.41
C LYS A 930 -19.63 -6.05 -45.21
N TYR A 931 -20.01 -6.56 -44.03
CA TYR A 931 -19.36 -6.31 -42.75
C TYR A 931 -18.57 -7.50 -42.20
N ILE A 932 -18.34 -8.55 -42.99
CA ILE A 932 -17.80 -9.83 -42.52
C ILE A 932 -16.47 -9.71 -41.76
N ASP A 933 -15.60 -8.79 -42.18
CA ASP A 933 -14.29 -8.52 -41.56
C ASP A 933 -14.39 -7.86 -40.16
N PHE A 934 -15.55 -7.29 -39.84
CA PHE A 934 -15.81 -6.59 -38.59
C PHE A 934 -16.55 -7.47 -37.56
N ILE A 935 -17.10 -8.61 -38.00
CA ILE A 935 -17.89 -9.50 -37.14
C ILE A 935 -16.96 -10.36 -36.27
N THR A 936 -16.89 -10.00 -34.99
CA THR A 936 -16.04 -10.69 -33.99
C THR A 936 -16.79 -11.75 -33.19
N SER A 937 -18.00 -12.11 -33.62
CA SER A 937 -18.83 -13.15 -33.00
C SER A 937 -18.14 -14.52 -33.01
N SER A 938 -18.35 -15.33 -31.95
CA SER A 938 -17.93 -16.74 -31.96
C SER A 938 -18.76 -17.57 -32.95
N ASN A 939 -19.96 -17.09 -33.29
CA ASN A 939 -20.85 -17.67 -34.29
C ASN A 939 -20.72 -16.98 -35.67
N ARG A 940 -19.60 -16.30 -35.92
CA ARG A 940 -19.32 -15.66 -37.21
C ARG A 940 -19.47 -16.64 -38.40
N PRO A 941 -19.79 -16.14 -39.60
CA PRO A 941 -20.01 -14.73 -39.92
C PRO A 941 -21.43 -14.23 -39.65
N TYR A 942 -22.46 -15.09 -39.69
CA TYR A 942 -23.85 -14.60 -39.70
C TYR A 942 -24.59 -14.67 -38.37
N GLY A 943 -23.99 -15.24 -37.32
CA GLY A 943 -24.67 -15.46 -36.04
C GLY A 943 -24.26 -14.46 -34.96
N LEU A 944 -25.21 -14.11 -34.09
CA LEU A 944 -24.96 -13.35 -32.87
C LEU A 944 -23.95 -14.08 -31.97
N HIS A 945 -23.08 -13.35 -31.27
CA HIS A 945 -22.11 -13.94 -30.35
C HIS A 945 -22.81 -14.75 -29.25
N ARG A 946 -23.93 -14.23 -28.72
CA ARG A 946 -24.83 -14.97 -27.80
C ARG A 946 -26.29 -14.60 -28.07
N PRO A 947 -27.08 -15.44 -28.77
CA PRO A 947 -28.46 -15.12 -29.14
C PRO A 947 -29.45 -15.22 -27.97
N ARG A 948 -29.17 -16.05 -26.94
CA ARG A 948 -30.10 -16.40 -25.84
C ARG A 948 -31.33 -17.18 -26.31
N ASP A 949 -32.09 -17.69 -25.35
CA ASP A 949 -33.38 -18.34 -25.62
C ASP A 949 -34.42 -17.26 -25.92
N ILE A 950 -35.22 -17.47 -26.97
CA ILE A 950 -36.19 -16.51 -27.47
C ILE A 950 -37.31 -16.21 -26.44
N ARG A 951 -37.60 -17.15 -25.54
CA ARG A 951 -38.64 -16.98 -24.51
C ARG A 951 -38.40 -15.81 -23.57
N TYR A 952 -37.15 -15.41 -23.37
CA TYR A 952 -36.77 -14.25 -22.56
C TYR A 952 -37.11 -12.91 -23.20
N PHE A 953 -37.53 -12.92 -24.47
CA PHE A 953 -37.93 -11.74 -25.22
C PHE A 953 -39.40 -11.79 -25.61
N THR A 954 -39.95 -12.96 -25.96
CA THR A 954 -41.34 -13.07 -26.44
C THR A 954 -42.39 -13.11 -25.34
N ASN A 955 -42.05 -13.62 -24.15
CA ASN A 955 -42.99 -13.65 -23.03
C ASN A 955 -43.11 -12.26 -22.40
N PRO A 956 -44.26 -11.95 -21.75
CA PRO A 956 -44.36 -10.80 -20.86
C PRO A 956 -43.22 -10.83 -19.84
N LYS A 957 -42.57 -9.68 -19.66
CA LYS A 957 -41.31 -9.60 -18.91
C LYS A 957 -41.11 -8.26 -18.24
N ILE A 958 -40.28 -8.26 -17.21
CA ILE A 958 -39.68 -7.04 -16.66
C ILE A 958 -38.30 -6.87 -17.28
N ILE A 959 -37.98 -5.67 -17.73
CA ILE A 959 -36.67 -5.31 -18.30
C ILE A 959 -35.99 -4.29 -17.39
N PHE A 960 -34.68 -4.43 -17.19
CA PHE A 960 -33.88 -3.48 -16.42
C PHE A 960 -32.44 -3.42 -16.95
N LYS A 961 -31.76 -2.30 -16.65
CA LYS A 961 -30.34 -2.12 -16.98
C LYS A 961 -29.47 -2.86 -15.96
N GLY A 962 -28.36 -3.45 -16.40
CA GLY A 962 -27.45 -4.13 -15.47
C GLY A 962 -26.86 -3.19 -14.41
N MET A 963 -26.65 -1.92 -14.76
CA MET A 963 -26.16 -0.85 -13.90
C MET A 963 -27.15 0.31 -13.87
N PHE A 964 -27.47 0.81 -12.68
CA PHE A 964 -28.40 1.93 -12.49
C PHE A 964 -28.07 2.75 -11.23
N VAL A 965 -28.59 3.98 -11.17
CA VAL A 965 -28.49 4.87 -9.99
C VAL A 965 -29.82 4.83 -9.23
N GLU A 966 -30.93 4.83 -9.95
CA GLU A 966 -32.27 4.64 -9.40
C GLU A 966 -32.91 3.39 -10.01
N ASN A 967 -33.98 2.89 -9.38
CA ASN A 967 -34.72 1.74 -9.91
C ASN A 967 -35.42 2.11 -11.23
N GLU A 968 -34.98 1.49 -12.32
CA GLU A 968 -35.55 1.65 -13.67
C GLU A 968 -36.00 0.31 -14.23
N PHE A 969 -36.91 -0.37 -13.52
CA PHE A 969 -37.55 -1.59 -14.02
C PHE A 969 -38.79 -1.21 -14.83
N ALA A 970 -38.91 -1.77 -16.04
CA ALA A 970 -40.02 -1.55 -16.96
C ALA A 970 -40.74 -2.85 -17.30
N TYR A 971 -42.04 -2.77 -17.55
CA TYR A 971 -42.84 -3.91 -18.00
C TYR A 971 -42.92 -3.94 -19.53
N ASP A 972 -42.69 -5.10 -20.12
CA ASP A 972 -42.86 -5.33 -21.54
C ASP A 972 -43.81 -6.50 -21.81
N ASP A 973 -44.87 -6.22 -22.55
CA ASP A 973 -45.82 -7.17 -23.13
C ASP A 973 -45.86 -7.11 -24.67
N ASN A 974 -44.93 -6.38 -25.30
CA ASN A 974 -44.84 -6.20 -26.76
C ASN A 974 -43.75 -7.04 -27.42
N GLY A 975 -42.96 -7.78 -26.65
CA GLY A 975 -41.99 -8.74 -27.18
C GLY A 975 -40.65 -8.13 -27.66
N TYR A 976 -40.21 -7.03 -27.05
CA TYR A 976 -38.97 -6.35 -27.45
C TYR A 976 -37.72 -7.19 -27.12
N PHE A 977 -36.76 -7.18 -28.04
CA PHE A 977 -35.43 -7.75 -27.82
C PHE A 977 -34.51 -6.71 -27.18
N ILE A 978 -33.56 -7.18 -26.38
CA ILE A 978 -32.68 -6.32 -25.59
C ILE A 978 -31.23 -6.79 -25.71
N GLY A 979 -30.30 -5.84 -25.76
CA GLY A 979 -28.86 -6.11 -25.80
C GLY A 979 -28.23 -6.47 -24.46
N PHE A 980 -26.93 -6.74 -24.48
CA PHE A 980 -26.17 -7.23 -23.32
C PHE A 980 -26.16 -6.27 -22.12
N SER A 981 -26.40 -4.99 -22.34
CA SER A 981 -26.51 -3.96 -21.29
C SER A 981 -27.78 -4.09 -20.44
N PHE A 982 -28.73 -4.90 -20.88
CA PHE A 982 -29.99 -5.15 -20.20
C PHE A 982 -30.13 -6.59 -19.72
N SER A 983 -31.12 -6.79 -18.86
CA SER A 983 -31.55 -8.10 -18.40
C SER A 983 -33.08 -8.15 -18.35
N SER A 984 -33.62 -9.35 -18.44
CA SER A 984 -35.05 -9.63 -18.34
C SER A 984 -35.38 -10.58 -17.21
N ILE A 985 -36.60 -10.46 -16.70
CA ILE A 985 -37.23 -11.32 -15.71
C ILE A 985 -38.53 -11.80 -16.32
N ILE A 986 -38.70 -13.12 -16.44
CA ILE A 986 -39.95 -13.74 -16.90
C ILE A 986 -40.56 -14.58 -15.77
N GLN A 987 -41.88 -14.65 -15.77
CA GLN A 987 -42.63 -15.42 -14.79
C GLN A 987 -42.33 -16.91 -14.94
N LYS A 988 -42.06 -17.57 -13.80
CA LYS A 988 -41.88 -19.03 -13.72
C LYS A 988 -42.97 -19.66 -12.86
N ASP A 989 -43.26 -19.07 -11.70
CA ASP A 989 -44.37 -19.46 -10.83
C ASP A 989 -45.62 -18.63 -11.12
N GLN A 990 -46.72 -19.31 -11.47
CA GLN A 990 -48.00 -18.68 -11.79
C GLN A 990 -48.69 -18.05 -10.57
N ASN A 991 -48.25 -18.39 -9.34
CA ASN A 991 -48.78 -17.79 -8.12
C ASN A 991 -48.28 -16.36 -7.87
N TYR A 992 -47.30 -15.87 -8.63
CA TYR A 992 -46.72 -14.54 -8.46
C TYR A 992 -46.80 -13.72 -9.75
N ASP A 993 -47.59 -12.65 -9.74
CA ASP A 993 -47.76 -11.78 -10.90
C ASP A 993 -46.52 -10.88 -11.12
N LEU A 994 -46.10 -10.70 -12.37
CA LEU A 994 -44.96 -9.84 -12.70
C LEU A 994 -45.18 -8.39 -12.28
N LYS A 995 -46.42 -7.88 -12.25
CA LYS A 995 -46.73 -6.52 -11.82
C LYS A 995 -46.55 -6.34 -10.31
N TYR A 996 -46.85 -7.36 -9.52
CA TYR A 996 -46.53 -7.37 -8.09
C TYR A 996 -45.01 -7.30 -7.87
N ILE A 997 -44.26 -8.13 -8.60
CA ILE A 997 -42.79 -8.13 -8.55
C ILE A 997 -42.24 -6.77 -9.01
N LEU A 998 -42.79 -6.19 -10.07
CA LEU A 998 -42.40 -4.88 -10.59
C LEU A 998 -42.64 -3.76 -9.57
N ALA A 999 -43.74 -3.81 -8.81
CA ALA A 999 -44.01 -2.85 -7.73
C ALA A 999 -42.89 -2.90 -6.67
N ILE A 1000 -42.50 -4.09 -6.24
CA ILE A 1000 -41.46 -4.29 -5.24
C ILE A 1000 -40.10 -3.84 -5.76
N LEU A 1001 -39.70 -4.27 -6.96
CA LEU A 1001 -38.38 -3.96 -7.52
C LEU A 1001 -38.17 -2.46 -7.80
N ASN A 1002 -39.25 -1.69 -7.96
CA ASN A 1002 -39.21 -0.23 -8.14
C ASN A 1002 -39.39 0.57 -6.83
N SER A 1003 -39.48 -0.10 -5.67
CA SER A 1003 -39.59 0.54 -4.35
C SER A 1003 -38.23 1.00 -3.80
N LYS A 1004 -38.23 1.93 -2.83
CA LYS A 1004 -37.01 2.34 -2.11
C LYS A 1004 -36.36 1.20 -1.34
N PHE A 1005 -37.16 0.27 -0.80
CA PHE A 1005 -36.65 -0.93 -0.14
C PHE A 1005 -35.76 -1.76 -1.08
N ALA A 1006 -36.20 -1.97 -2.33
CA ALA A 1006 -35.40 -2.68 -3.31
C ALA A 1006 -34.12 -1.90 -3.68
N LEU A 1007 -34.20 -0.56 -3.79
CA LEU A 1007 -33.04 0.29 -4.07
C LEU A 1007 -31.95 0.12 -3.00
N ASP A 1008 -32.33 0.27 -1.73
CA ASP A 1008 -31.43 0.07 -0.59
C ASP A 1008 -30.80 -1.33 -0.62
N TRP A 1009 -31.61 -2.37 -0.87
CA TRP A 1009 -31.11 -3.73 -1.00
C TRP A 1009 -30.09 -3.87 -2.14
N PHE A 1010 -30.34 -3.26 -3.31
CA PHE A 1010 -29.40 -3.28 -4.43
C PHE A 1010 -28.10 -2.58 -4.06
N TYR A 1011 -28.13 -1.43 -3.39
CA TYR A 1011 -26.92 -0.70 -2.98
C TYR A 1011 -26.08 -1.45 -1.95
N ARG A 1012 -26.70 -2.26 -1.08
CA ARG A 1012 -26.01 -3.13 -0.13
C ARG A 1012 -25.43 -4.38 -0.78
N ASN A 1013 -26.16 -4.98 -1.72
CA ASN A 1013 -25.80 -6.30 -2.26
C ASN A 1013 -25.12 -6.26 -3.62
N GLY A 1014 -25.26 -5.21 -4.41
CA GLY A 1014 -24.72 -5.05 -5.76
C GLY A 1014 -23.27 -4.57 -5.81
N LYS A 1015 -22.65 -4.63 -7.00
CA LYS A 1015 -21.29 -4.11 -7.20
C LYS A 1015 -21.35 -2.61 -7.46
N LYS A 1016 -20.82 -1.81 -6.54
CA LYS A 1016 -20.69 -0.34 -6.72
C LYS A 1016 -19.74 -0.02 -7.89
N ARG A 1017 -20.21 0.79 -8.85
CA ARG A 1017 -19.42 1.30 -9.99
C ARG A 1017 -19.71 2.78 -10.19
N GLY A 1018 -18.77 3.63 -9.76
CA GLY A 1018 -18.99 5.08 -9.76
C GLY A 1018 -20.10 5.46 -8.78
N VAL A 1019 -21.10 6.21 -9.25
CA VAL A 1019 -22.29 6.62 -8.48
C VAL A 1019 -23.43 5.59 -8.50
N GLY A 1020 -23.37 4.59 -9.39
CA GLY A 1020 -24.41 3.58 -9.55
C GLY A 1020 -24.03 2.21 -9.00
N VAL A 1021 -24.98 1.29 -9.09
CA VAL A 1021 -24.85 -0.11 -8.67
C VAL A 1021 -25.10 -1.07 -9.84
N ASP A 1022 -24.25 -2.08 -9.97
CA ASP A 1022 -24.37 -3.19 -10.93
C ASP A 1022 -24.79 -4.46 -10.17
N ILE A 1023 -26.06 -4.85 -10.29
CA ILE A 1023 -26.60 -6.02 -9.57
C ILE A 1023 -26.32 -7.33 -10.33
N GLY A 1024 -26.52 -7.33 -11.65
CA GLY A 1024 -26.48 -8.53 -12.48
C GLY A 1024 -27.55 -9.58 -12.14
N VAL A 1025 -27.82 -10.49 -13.08
CA VAL A 1025 -28.89 -11.49 -12.94
C VAL A 1025 -28.69 -12.49 -11.79
N GLU A 1026 -27.45 -12.87 -11.51
CA GLU A 1026 -27.14 -13.87 -10.47
C GLU A 1026 -27.43 -13.36 -9.06
N LYS A 1027 -27.08 -12.10 -8.76
CA LYS A 1027 -27.42 -11.52 -7.45
C LYS A 1027 -28.89 -11.15 -7.37
N LEU A 1028 -29.50 -10.68 -8.46
CA LEU A 1028 -30.92 -10.37 -8.48
C LEU A 1028 -31.78 -11.61 -8.16
N ARG A 1029 -31.36 -12.82 -8.56
CA ARG A 1029 -32.04 -14.07 -8.17
C ARG A 1029 -32.09 -14.30 -6.66
N LEU A 1030 -31.21 -13.67 -5.89
CA LEU A 1030 -31.18 -13.73 -4.42
C LEU A 1030 -32.06 -12.66 -3.77
N PHE A 1031 -32.72 -11.80 -4.55
CA PHE A 1031 -33.60 -10.77 -4.01
C PHE A 1031 -34.77 -11.43 -3.25
N PRO A 1032 -35.02 -11.04 -1.99
CA PRO A 1032 -36.06 -11.63 -1.16
C PRO A 1032 -37.44 -11.08 -1.55
N ILE A 1033 -38.34 -11.95 -1.99
CA ILE A 1033 -39.74 -11.64 -2.32
C ILE A 1033 -40.63 -12.22 -1.24
N LYS A 1034 -41.47 -11.39 -0.59
CA LYS A 1034 -42.39 -11.85 0.45
C LYS A 1034 -43.39 -12.86 -0.11
N ILE A 1035 -43.59 -13.94 0.64
CA ILE A 1035 -44.65 -14.91 0.35
C ILE A 1035 -46.00 -14.20 0.50
N ALA A 1036 -46.78 -14.16 -0.57
CA ALA A 1036 -48.04 -13.44 -0.62
C ALA A 1036 -49.06 -14.18 -1.48
N THR A 1037 -50.28 -14.32 -0.98
CA THR A 1037 -51.43 -14.84 -1.74
C THR A 1037 -51.83 -13.87 -2.85
N MET A 1038 -52.58 -14.35 -3.84
CA MET A 1038 -53.03 -13.48 -4.94
C MET A 1038 -53.91 -12.30 -4.46
N SER A 1039 -54.66 -12.49 -3.35
CA SER A 1039 -55.43 -11.40 -2.75
C SER A 1039 -54.54 -10.32 -2.12
N GLU A 1040 -53.38 -10.68 -1.59
CA GLU A 1040 -52.40 -9.74 -1.01
C GLU A 1040 -51.57 -9.04 -2.09
N GLN A 1041 -51.36 -9.68 -3.25
CA GLN A 1041 -50.69 -9.08 -4.40
C GLN A 1041 -51.57 -8.04 -5.11
N LYS A 1042 -52.90 -8.25 -5.11
CA LYS A 1042 -53.87 -7.44 -5.87
C LYS A 1042 -53.74 -5.92 -5.68
N PRO A 1043 -53.59 -5.37 -4.45
CA PRO A 1043 -53.45 -3.92 -4.27
C PRO A 1043 -52.23 -3.32 -4.98
N PHE A 1044 -51.10 -4.06 -5.02
CA PHE A 1044 -49.91 -3.61 -5.74
C PHE A 1044 -50.13 -3.64 -7.26
N ILE A 1045 -50.76 -4.72 -7.75
CA ILE A 1045 -51.08 -4.89 -9.18
C ILE A 1045 -51.99 -3.76 -9.67
N GLU A 1046 -53.03 -3.39 -8.92
CA GLU A 1046 -53.96 -2.32 -9.28
C GLU A 1046 -53.27 -0.94 -9.39
N ILE A 1047 -52.30 -0.64 -8.52
CA ILE A 1047 -51.52 0.60 -8.61
C ILE A 1047 -50.61 0.55 -9.83
N VAL A 1048 -49.92 -0.57 -10.07
CA VAL A 1048 -49.06 -0.74 -11.24
C VAL A 1048 -49.86 -0.64 -12.53
N ASP A 1049 -51.07 -1.18 -12.60
CA ASP A 1049 -51.94 -1.04 -13.76
C ASP A 1049 -52.29 0.41 -14.06
N LYS A 1050 -52.58 1.23 -13.03
CA LYS A 1050 -52.79 2.67 -13.19
C LYS A 1050 -51.53 3.38 -13.69
N ILE A 1051 -50.35 3.00 -13.19
CA ILE A 1051 -49.07 3.55 -13.65
C ILE A 1051 -48.84 3.18 -15.12
N LEU A 1052 -48.98 1.91 -15.48
CA LEU A 1052 -48.76 1.41 -16.85
C LEU A 1052 -49.73 2.00 -17.86
N ALA A 1053 -50.98 2.27 -17.47
CA ALA A 1053 -51.96 2.95 -18.31
C ALA A 1053 -51.49 4.36 -18.72
N ILE A 1054 -50.73 5.04 -17.85
CA ILE A 1054 -50.19 6.38 -18.11
C ILE A 1054 -48.84 6.29 -18.83
N THR A 1055 -47.91 5.45 -18.37
CA THR A 1055 -46.55 5.39 -18.93
C THR A 1055 -46.51 4.81 -20.34
N LYS A 1056 -47.52 4.03 -20.76
CA LYS A 1056 -47.62 3.56 -22.14
C LYS A 1056 -48.09 4.62 -23.15
N SER A 1057 -48.48 5.81 -22.68
CA SER A 1057 -48.83 6.93 -23.57
C SER A 1057 -47.59 7.48 -24.29
N GLY A 1058 -47.73 7.79 -25.59
CA GLY A 1058 -46.61 8.24 -26.42
C GLY A 1058 -46.04 9.61 -26.00
N ASP A 1059 -46.83 10.43 -25.30
CA ASP A 1059 -46.47 11.77 -24.82
C ASP A 1059 -46.02 11.79 -23.34
N TYR A 1060 -45.97 10.64 -22.65
CA TYR A 1060 -45.67 10.59 -21.21
C TYR A 1060 -44.39 11.34 -20.81
N LEU A 1061 -43.32 11.17 -21.59
CA LEU A 1061 -42.03 11.79 -21.31
C LEU A 1061 -42.05 13.32 -21.47
N GLU A 1062 -43.09 13.89 -22.07
CA GLU A 1062 -43.24 15.33 -22.29
C GLU A 1062 -44.37 15.92 -21.43
N ASN A 1063 -45.31 15.08 -20.98
CA ASN A 1063 -46.48 15.48 -20.21
C ASN A 1063 -46.21 15.56 -18.69
N HIS A 1064 -46.10 16.80 -18.18
CA HIS A 1064 -45.82 17.07 -16.76
C HIS A 1064 -46.92 16.60 -15.79
N GLU A 1065 -48.19 16.66 -16.19
CA GLU A 1065 -49.32 16.23 -15.37
C GLU A 1065 -49.29 14.72 -15.18
N ASN A 1066 -49.11 13.97 -16.28
CA ASN A 1066 -48.99 12.51 -16.26
C ASN A 1066 -47.82 12.05 -15.37
N LYS A 1067 -46.66 12.69 -15.46
CA LYS A 1067 -45.50 12.40 -14.58
C LYS A 1067 -45.82 12.66 -13.12
N THR A 1068 -46.53 13.73 -12.81
CA THR A 1068 -46.92 14.07 -11.44
C THR A 1068 -47.88 13.03 -10.88
N GLN A 1069 -48.85 12.59 -11.68
CA GLN A 1069 -49.81 11.55 -11.32
C GLN A 1069 -49.12 10.20 -11.08
N VAL A 1070 -48.17 9.80 -11.93
CA VAL A 1070 -47.38 8.57 -11.74
C VAL A 1070 -46.58 8.65 -10.43
N LYS A 1071 -45.91 9.77 -10.14
CA LYS A 1071 -45.18 9.97 -8.87
C LYS A 1071 -46.09 9.86 -7.64
N GLN A 1072 -47.36 10.28 -7.72
CA GLN A 1072 -48.31 10.11 -6.62
C GLN A 1072 -48.66 8.63 -6.39
N TYR A 1073 -48.78 7.84 -7.45
CA TYR A 1073 -48.99 6.39 -7.33
C TYR A 1073 -47.73 5.68 -6.81
N GLU A 1074 -46.54 6.07 -7.26
CA GLU A 1074 -45.27 5.53 -6.73
C GLU A 1074 -45.14 5.75 -5.22
N LYS A 1075 -45.48 6.95 -4.73
CA LYS A 1075 -45.47 7.28 -3.29
C LYS A 1075 -46.42 6.42 -2.46
N GLN A 1076 -47.43 5.77 -3.06
CA GLN A 1076 -48.32 4.85 -2.35
C GLN A 1076 -47.70 3.46 -2.20
N ILE A 1077 -46.81 3.06 -3.10
CA ILE A 1077 -46.18 1.72 -3.11
C ILE A 1077 -45.20 1.57 -1.95
N ASP A 1078 -44.35 2.57 -1.69
CA ASP A 1078 -43.31 2.47 -0.66
C ASP A 1078 -43.86 2.12 0.74
N PRO A 1079 -44.88 2.81 1.30
CA PRO A 1079 -45.48 2.43 2.57
C PRO A 1079 -46.09 1.02 2.57
N MET A 1080 -46.67 0.59 1.45
CA MET A 1080 -47.20 -0.76 1.31
C MET A 1080 -46.09 -1.82 1.35
N VAL A 1081 -44.95 -1.55 0.71
CA VAL A 1081 -43.78 -2.42 0.76
C VAL A 1081 -43.18 -2.44 2.17
N TYR A 1082 -43.06 -1.30 2.85
CA TYR A 1082 -42.55 -1.26 4.23
C TYR A 1082 -43.39 -2.12 5.17
N LYS A 1083 -44.72 -2.03 5.05
CA LYS A 1083 -45.64 -2.88 5.79
C LYS A 1083 -45.52 -4.35 5.41
N LEU A 1084 -45.38 -4.67 4.12
CA LEU A 1084 -45.23 -6.05 3.63
C LEU A 1084 -43.97 -6.74 4.20
N TYR A 1085 -42.90 -5.98 4.36
CA TYR A 1085 -41.61 -6.46 4.88
C TYR A 1085 -41.45 -6.24 6.39
N ASN A 1086 -42.47 -5.71 7.09
CA ASN A 1086 -42.45 -5.41 8.52
C ASN A 1086 -41.26 -4.53 8.96
N LEU A 1087 -40.91 -3.50 8.18
CA LEU A 1087 -39.81 -2.60 8.53
C LEU A 1087 -40.16 -1.74 9.75
N THR A 1088 -39.18 -1.55 10.64
CA THR A 1088 -39.26 -0.64 11.79
C THR A 1088 -39.06 0.82 11.37
N ASP A 1089 -39.44 1.78 12.24
CA ASP A 1089 -39.26 3.21 11.96
C ASP A 1089 -37.79 3.61 11.74
N GLU A 1090 -36.86 2.94 12.41
CA GLU A 1090 -35.42 3.14 12.23
C GLU A 1090 -34.95 2.63 10.86
N GLU A 1091 -35.40 1.44 10.45
CA GLU A 1091 -35.08 0.88 9.14
C GLU A 1091 -35.69 1.70 8.01
N ILE A 1092 -36.92 2.19 8.17
CA ILE A 1092 -37.57 3.08 7.22
C ILE A 1092 -36.72 4.34 7.04
N LYS A 1093 -36.27 4.98 8.14
CA LYS A 1093 -35.36 6.13 8.05
C LYS A 1093 -34.09 5.82 7.26
N ILE A 1094 -33.49 4.66 7.47
CA ILE A 1094 -32.29 4.24 6.72
C ILE A 1094 -32.62 4.09 5.24
N VAL A 1095 -33.69 3.37 4.90
CA VAL A 1095 -34.15 3.14 3.51
C VAL A 1095 -34.52 4.46 2.81
N GLU A 1096 -35.04 5.44 3.54
CA GLU A 1096 -35.38 6.75 2.98
C GLU A 1096 -34.21 7.74 2.89
N SER A 1097 -33.11 7.49 3.61
CA SER A 1097 -31.91 8.32 3.62
C SER A 1097 -30.88 7.99 2.52
N ASN A 1098 -31.01 6.80 1.92
CA ASN A 1098 -30.26 6.36 0.74
C ASN A 1098 -30.94 6.81 -0.56
#